data_AF-A0A414FJC9-F1
#
_entry.id   AF-A0A414FJC9-F1
#
_cell.length_a   1.000
_cell.length_b   1.000
_cell.length_c   1.000
_cell.angle_alpha   90.00
_cell.angle_beta   90.00
_cell.angle_gamma   90.00
#
_symmetry.space_group_name_H-M   'P 1'
#
loop_
_entity.id
_entity.type
_entity.pdbx_description
1 polymer ?
#
loop_
_entity_poly.entity_id
_entity_poly.type
_entity_poly.pdbx_seq_one_letter_code
_entity_poly.pdbx_strand_id
1 'polypeptide(L)'
;MIKNKRIEYIDFIKGICIFIVVWGHTIQNMGDGDEFWLNPVHQFICSFHMPIFMLVSGFFFSNSIGKPLTSNIIRRFKQLIIPCFGWSLVLVAIHIGYILADGTIPSPAGIVKSVIMETFTRFWFLRSVFICFTLAIISMKILKKDMVAFIISFLLFLALPDNGRIHLDKFMYPFFWMGYFMHKYIDTISQYHTRLLAVSLTAFIILLFFYQKESYIYVTGMGLYNYLDEQFVFYPATERLSIVSYRYLIGMTGSFSIFLLLQRLYRPNFHVIEKVGTYTLGIYTLHILIEGNVLQKFNLLGAGFFWFNFIITPVISVLSIILCIEVIKLLEKNRLSSRLFLGKTKVVLMLFMLCLISTSCIKKQNLYQGDKDEEEANGNNGQNSGRQDIVADTDFFYPFGSEEGEYAVEITLKTNSILPEENINEPVIPPLKYNKSWLFMLTQDDCKQSAFSWTWAAIHGKPLSASYFYQFGHLQYDDLPPDIYYLEKNLGNTDGAGNEVRFSFTITLSPEWDWMNAKTQIYKGNTKEYYRFFMKSGLVWGDVKEMLNYGVGIAMHDMDIDNEELSVENLLNHYEIAQTIIKEKLADRECKMLTKPSGKNEYLTAAQINTFLQTMASDDGIALYPAQLTNDLKKVVLNRGFYSIESLKKEIEKQLHRIPKERAAINVGVHGTDASWANFLLWLNDTYGKDGADNVWMPNQEEFYEYNFYRQHSEIRMVKADEHIFILTVKLPDEMNFYYPSITVNLPGMLAENIKSIESNVTVTGLSYANYGENEGLMLNIDCRKFLTEHAENFVKRHEAKPTDASAKTDALYFVKMLKKSNKKDELLKRIK
;
A
#
# COMPACT_ATOMS: atom_id res chain seq x y z
N MET A 1 -42.55 23.42 -41.44
CA MET A 1 -41.84 23.53 -40.14
C MET A 1 -42.46 22.55 -39.15
N ILE A 2 -41.94 21.32 -39.06
CA ILE A 2 -42.35 20.38 -38.00
C ILE A 2 -41.55 20.75 -36.75
N LYS A 3 -42.21 21.34 -35.74
CA LYS A 3 -41.61 21.53 -34.40
C LYS A 3 -41.09 20.17 -33.93
N ASN A 4 -39.84 20.09 -33.51
CA ASN A 4 -39.26 18.91 -32.84
C ASN A 4 -40.18 18.53 -31.65
N LYS A 5 -41.05 17.52 -31.84
CA LYS A 5 -41.93 17.01 -30.81
C LYS A 5 -41.06 16.23 -29.82
N ARG A 6 -41.07 16.64 -28.56
CA ARG A 6 -40.32 16.01 -27.47
C ARG A 6 -40.81 14.56 -27.30
N ILE A 7 -39.89 13.62 -27.06
CA ILE A 7 -40.22 12.20 -26.94
C ILE A 7 -40.46 11.89 -25.45
N GLU A 8 -41.73 11.89 -25.04
CA GLU A 8 -42.14 11.81 -23.62
C GLU A 8 -41.65 10.52 -22.93
N TYR A 9 -41.75 9.37 -23.59
CA TYR A 9 -41.26 8.10 -23.02
C TYR A 9 -39.74 8.09 -22.74
N ILE A 10 -38.95 8.88 -23.47
CA ILE A 10 -37.51 8.99 -23.21
C ILE A 10 -37.25 9.83 -21.96
N ASP A 11 -38.03 10.88 -21.73
CA ASP A 11 -37.95 11.63 -20.47
C ASP A 11 -38.40 10.76 -19.30
N PHE A 12 -39.42 9.91 -19.46
CA PHE A 12 -39.79 8.91 -18.46
C PHE A 12 -38.61 7.95 -18.14
N ILE A 13 -37.97 7.38 -19.17
CA ILE A 13 -36.78 6.51 -18.99
C ILE A 13 -35.69 7.25 -18.21
N LYS A 14 -35.36 8.48 -18.61
CA LYS A 14 -34.36 9.31 -17.91
C LYS A 14 -34.72 9.55 -16.45
N GLY A 15 -36.02 9.75 -16.15
CA GLY A 15 -36.53 9.94 -14.79
C GLY A 15 -36.32 8.70 -13.92
N ILE A 16 -36.57 7.51 -14.44
CA ILE A 16 -36.28 6.25 -13.74
C ILE A 16 -34.78 6.03 -13.59
N CYS A 17 -33.99 6.25 -14.65
CA CYS A 17 -32.55 6.03 -14.59
C CYS A 17 -31.89 6.97 -13.57
N ILE A 18 -32.30 8.25 -13.48
CA ILE A 18 -31.68 9.18 -12.52
C ILE A 18 -32.03 8.79 -11.09
N PHE A 19 -33.23 8.28 -10.85
CA PHE A 19 -33.58 7.68 -9.57
C PHE A 19 -32.68 6.50 -9.21
N ILE A 20 -32.44 5.59 -10.15
CA ILE A 20 -31.56 4.43 -9.94
C ILE A 20 -30.12 4.86 -9.63
N VAL A 21 -29.59 5.90 -10.29
CA VAL A 21 -28.25 6.45 -9.99
C VAL A 21 -28.18 6.97 -8.55
N VAL A 22 -29.13 7.82 -8.15
CA VAL A 22 -29.18 8.40 -6.80
C VAL A 22 -29.36 7.28 -5.77
N TRP A 23 -30.18 6.26 -6.06
CA TRP A 23 -30.37 5.12 -5.19
C TRP A 23 -29.10 4.28 -4.98
N GLY A 24 -28.36 4.00 -6.05
CA GLY A 24 -27.06 3.33 -5.94
C GLY A 24 -26.07 4.10 -5.06
N HIS A 25 -25.96 5.42 -5.25
CA HIS A 25 -25.07 6.26 -4.43
C HIS A 25 -25.58 6.47 -3.00
N THR A 26 -26.89 6.45 -2.76
CA THR A 26 -27.44 6.44 -1.41
C THR A 26 -27.05 5.14 -0.69
N ILE A 27 -27.16 3.97 -1.34
CA ILE A 27 -26.69 2.68 -0.79
C ILE A 27 -25.19 2.73 -0.51
N GLN A 28 -24.40 3.27 -1.44
CA GLN A 28 -22.94 3.36 -1.32
C GLN A 28 -22.51 4.27 -0.15
N ASN A 29 -23.11 5.45 0.00
CA ASN A 29 -22.68 6.44 0.99
C ASN A 29 -23.26 6.23 2.39
N MET A 30 -24.30 5.41 2.54
CA MET A 30 -24.93 5.08 3.84
C MET A 30 -24.59 3.68 4.35
N GLY A 31 -23.88 2.88 3.56
CA GLY A 31 -23.41 1.54 3.94
C GLY A 31 -22.07 1.56 4.70
N ASP A 32 -21.62 0.40 5.20
CA ASP A 32 -20.32 0.27 5.87
C ASP A 32 -19.20 0.10 4.86
N GLY A 33 -18.20 0.98 4.91
CA GLY A 33 -16.96 0.89 4.13
C GLY A 33 -17.14 0.32 2.72
N ASP A 34 -16.58 -0.87 2.50
CA ASP A 34 -16.57 -1.60 1.22
C ASP A 34 -17.69 -2.67 1.10
N GLU A 35 -18.62 -2.79 2.05
CA GLU A 35 -19.64 -3.85 2.02
C GLU A 35 -20.63 -3.69 0.86
N PHE A 36 -20.80 -2.47 0.34
CA PHE A 36 -21.70 -2.21 -0.80
C PHE A 36 -21.28 -2.96 -2.08
N TRP A 37 -20.01 -3.38 -2.22
CA TRP A 37 -19.55 -4.19 -3.34
C TRP A 37 -20.28 -5.55 -3.41
N LEU A 38 -20.66 -6.09 -2.25
CA LEU A 38 -21.36 -7.37 -2.10
C LEU A 38 -22.88 -7.24 -2.00
N ASN A 39 -23.41 -6.01 -1.93
CA ASN A 39 -24.85 -5.77 -1.85
C ASN A 39 -25.54 -6.12 -3.18
N PRO A 40 -26.47 -7.10 -3.22
CA PRO A 40 -27.11 -7.54 -4.46
C PRO A 40 -27.91 -6.45 -5.18
N VAL A 41 -28.52 -5.51 -4.44
CA VAL A 41 -29.26 -4.39 -5.02
C VAL A 41 -28.29 -3.41 -5.69
N HIS A 42 -27.16 -3.14 -5.05
CA HIS A 42 -26.11 -2.31 -5.64
C HIS A 42 -25.50 -2.98 -6.88
N GLN A 43 -25.22 -4.28 -6.84
CA GLN A 43 -24.73 -5.06 -7.99
C GLN A 43 -25.72 -5.01 -9.18
N PHE A 44 -27.01 -5.21 -8.90
CA PHE A 44 -28.07 -5.06 -9.90
C PHE A 44 -28.04 -3.67 -10.54
N ILE A 45 -28.03 -2.61 -9.74
CA ILE A 45 -27.96 -1.23 -10.23
C ILE A 45 -26.70 -1.00 -11.08
N CYS A 46 -25.53 -1.40 -10.57
CA CYS A 46 -24.24 -1.20 -11.21
C CYS A 46 -24.05 -1.93 -12.53
N SER A 47 -24.80 -3.02 -12.76
CA SER A 47 -24.74 -3.77 -14.01
C SER A 47 -25.24 -3.02 -15.26
N PHE A 48 -26.11 -1.99 -15.12
CA PHE A 48 -26.69 -1.30 -16.29
C PHE A 48 -26.94 0.21 -16.15
N HIS A 49 -26.96 0.81 -14.96
CA HIS A 49 -27.45 2.19 -14.76
C HIS A 49 -26.69 3.29 -15.54
N MET A 50 -25.35 3.25 -15.63
CA MET A 50 -24.59 4.20 -16.47
C MET A 50 -24.64 3.85 -17.96
N PRO A 51 -24.47 2.57 -18.37
CA PRO A 51 -24.66 2.15 -19.74
C PRO A 51 -25.99 2.60 -20.39
N ILE A 52 -27.13 2.51 -19.68
CA ILE A 52 -28.42 2.96 -20.22
C ILE A 52 -28.50 4.47 -20.43
N PHE A 53 -27.88 5.27 -19.55
CA PHE A 53 -27.79 6.73 -19.76
C PHE A 53 -26.92 7.10 -20.96
N MET A 54 -25.83 6.35 -21.18
CA MET A 54 -24.98 6.53 -22.33
C MET A 54 -25.70 6.13 -23.63
N LEU A 55 -26.48 5.05 -23.61
CA LEU A 55 -27.38 4.64 -24.69
C LEU A 55 -28.38 5.74 -25.05
N VAL A 56 -29.08 6.30 -24.06
CA VAL A 56 -30.02 7.41 -24.30
C VAL A 56 -29.30 8.64 -24.89
N SER A 57 -28.06 8.92 -24.47
CA SER A 57 -27.25 9.99 -25.07
C SER A 57 -26.93 9.72 -26.55
N GLY A 58 -26.57 8.49 -26.88
CA GLY A 58 -26.33 8.01 -28.24
C GLY A 58 -27.57 8.01 -29.13
N PHE A 59 -28.75 7.75 -28.57
CA PHE A 59 -30.02 7.73 -29.30
C PHE A 59 -30.32 9.06 -30.01
N PHE A 60 -29.93 10.20 -29.42
CA PHE A 60 -30.09 11.53 -30.03
C PHE A 60 -28.90 11.98 -30.89
N PHE A 61 -27.91 11.12 -31.11
CA PHE A 61 -26.70 11.46 -31.84
C PHE A 61 -26.96 11.76 -33.33
N SER A 62 -27.88 11.02 -33.96
CA SER A 62 -28.26 11.14 -35.38
C SER A 62 -28.52 12.59 -35.82
N ASN A 63 -29.20 13.36 -34.98
CA ASN A 63 -29.52 14.78 -35.19
C ASN A 63 -28.31 15.73 -35.27
N SER A 64 -27.10 15.22 -35.00
CA SER A 64 -25.86 15.99 -35.00
C SER A 64 -25.00 15.74 -36.24
N ILE A 65 -25.20 14.65 -36.98
CA ILE A 65 -24.32 14.23 -38.09
C ILE A 65 -24.29 15.27 -39.23
N GLY A 66 -25.44 15.89 -39.54
CA GLY A 66 -25.55 16.89 -40.62
C GLY A 66 -25.05 18.31 -40.30
N LYS A 67 -24.47 18.55 -39.11
CA LYS A 67 -24.04 19.89 -38.68
C LYS A 67 -22.50 20.06 -38.75
N PRO A 68 -21.99 21.31 -38.84
CA PRO A 68 -20.55 21.56 -38.80
C PRO A 68 -19.89 20.98 -37.53
N LEU A 69 -18.69 20.40 -37.68
CA LEU A 69 -18.01 19.63 -36.62
C LEU A 69 -17.74 20.52 -35.40
N THR A 70 -17.09 21.66 -35.63
CA THR A 70 -16.73 22.64 -34.60
C THR A 70 -17.95 23.16 -33.86
N SER A 71 -19.02 23.51 -34.59
CA SER A 71 -20.29 23.98 -34.00
C SER A 71 -20.93 22.92 -33.08
N ASN A 72 -20.91 21.65 -33.48
CA ASN A 72 -21.40 20.56 -32.65
C ASN A 72 -20.58 20.36 -31.38
N ILE A 73 -19.26 20.30 -31.51
CA ILE A 73 -18.35 20.09 -30.37
C ILE A 73 -18.48 21.26 -29.39
N ILE A 74 -18.43 22.51 -29.86
CA ILE A 74 -18.58 23.70 -29.00
C ILE A 74 -19.93 23.69 -28.27
N ARG A 75 -21.01 23.33 -28.98
CA ARG A 75 -22.34 23.25 -28.38
C ARG A 75 -22.40 22.18 -27.28
N ARG A 76 -21.85 20.99 -27.52
CA ARG A 76 -21.80 19.91 -26.53
C ARG A 76 -20.88 20.22 -25.36
N PHE A 77 -19.73 20.83 -25.62
CA PHE A 77 -18.82 21.32 -24.59
C PHE A 77 -19.52 22.29 -23.64
N LYS A 78 -20.25 23.28 -24.19
CA LYS A 78 -21.05 24.23 -23.40
C LYS A 78 -22.15 23.57 -22.58
N GLN A 79 -22.76 22.52 -23.13
CA GLN A 79 -23.84 21.81 -22.47
C GLN A 79 -23.35 20.91 -21.32
N LEU A 80 -22.16 20.30 -21.47
CA LEU A 80 -21.69 19.24 -20.58
C LEU A 80 -20.52 19.68 -19.69
N ILE A 81 -19.48 20.29 -20.27
CA ILE A 81 -18.24 20.62 -19.54
C ILE A 81 -18.35 21.91 -18.73
N ILE A 82 -19.10 22.91 -19.20
CA ILE A 82 -19.31 24.15 -18.43
C ILE A 82 -20.00 23.87 -17.08
N PRO A 83 -21.09 23.09 -17.02
CA PRO A 83 -21.65 22.63 -15.74
C PRO A 83 -20.65 21.95 -14.83
N CYS A 84 -19.83 21.03 -15.34
CA CYS A 84 -18.79 20.36 -14.55
C CYS A 84 -17.83 21.38 -13.94
N PHE A 85 -17.34 22.33 -14.76
CA PHE A 85 -16.43 23.37 -14.30
C PHE A 85 -17.08 24.28 -13.25
N GLY A 86 -18.32 24.71 -13.49
CA GLY A 86 -19.08 25.52 -12.53
C GLY A 86 -19.22 24.86 -11.17
N TRP A 87 -19.64 23.60 -11.14
CA TRP A 87 -19.76 22.83 -9.89
C TRP A 87 -18.41 22.49 -9.26
N SER A 88 -17.37 22.33 -10.05
CA SER A 88 -16.01 22.13 -9.55
C SER A 88 -15.47 23.38 -8.85
N LEU A 89 -15.80 24.58 -9.33
CA LEU A 89 -15.50 25.82 -8.61
C LEU A 89 -16.20 25.87 -7.25
N VAL A 90 -17.45 25.40 -7.16
CA VAL A 90 -18.18 25.35 -5.87
C VAL A 90 -17.53 24.33 -4.94
N LEU A 91 -17.17 23.14 -5.43
CA LEU A 91 -16.47 22.12 -4.64
C LEU A 91 -15.13 22.61 -4.13
N VAL A 92 -14.33 23.24 -5.01
CA VAL A 92 -13.04 23.81 -4.63
C VAL A 92 -13.24 24.99 -3.68
N ALA A 93 -14.28 25.82 -3.85
CA ALA A 93 -14.58 26.90 -2.91
C ALA A 93 -15.01 26.38 -1.52
N ILE A 94 -15.80 25.31 -1.46
CA ILE A 94 -16.14 24.61 -0.21
C ILE A 94 -14.87 24.05 0.42
N HIS A 95 -14.01 23.39 -0.36
CA HIS A 95 -12.74 22.85 0.09
C HIS A 95 -11.79 23.94 0.60
N ILE A 96 -11.67 25.05 -0.12
CA ILE A 96 -10.94 26.26 0.31
C ILE A 96 -11.56 26.80 1.60
N GLY A 97 -12.89 26.82 1.71
CA GLY A 97 -13.58 27.24 2.94
C GLY A 97 -13.21 26.37 4.14
N TYR A 98 -13.12 25.05 3.97
CA TYR A 98 -12.62 24.14 5.00
C TYR A 98 -11.13 24.39 5.31
N ILE A 99 -10.27 24.48 4.29
CA ILE A 99 -8.83 24.79 4.40
C ILE A 99 -8.57 26.11 5.14
N LEU A 100 -9.35 27.16 4.83
CA LEU A 100 -9.27 28.48 5.48
C LEU A 100 -9.82 28.43 6.91
N ALA A 101 -10.91 27.70 7.16
CA ALA A 101 -11.42 27.46 8.51
C ALA A 101 -10.42 26.66 9.38
N ASP A 102 -9.53 25.91 8.74
CA ASP A 102 -8.45 25.15 9.35
C ASP A 102 -7.10 25.92 9.35
N GLY A 103 -7.12 27.22 9.00
CA GLY A 103 -5.99 28.15 9.19
C GLY A 103 -4.88 28.06 8.14
N THR A 104 -5.11 27.36 7.02
CA THR A 104 -4.12 27.21 5.94
C THR A 104 -4.48 28.11 4.74
N ILE A 105 -3.48 28.66 4.05
CA ILE A 105 -3.70 29.46 2.82
C ILE A 105 -3.39 28.58 1.60
N PRO A 106 -4.38 28.25 0.75
CA PRO A 106 -4.15 27.40 -0.41
C PRO A 106 -3.32 28.13 -1.47
N SER A 107 -2.31 27.46 -2.02
CA SER A 107 -1.47 28.03 -3.08
C SER A 107 -2.27 28.23 -4.38
N PRO A 108 -2.07 29.33 -5.14
CA PRO A 108 -2.82 29.57 -6.38
C PRO A 108 -2.69 28.44 -7.42
N ALA A 109 -1.50 27.84 -7.53
CA ALA A 109 -1.27 26.71 -8.43
C ALA A 109 -2.02 25.45 -8.00
N GLY A 110 -2.11 25.18 -6.69
CA GLY A 110 -2.87 24.07 -6.12
C GLY A 110 -4.38 24.21 -6.36
N ILE A 111 -4.92 25.43 -6.26
CA ILE A 111 -6.32 25.73 -6.57
C ILE A 111 -6.62 25.41 -8.02
N VAL A 112 -5.80 25.88 -8.96
CA VAL A 112 -5.99 25.63 -10.40
C VAL A 112 -5.93 24.13 -10.71
N LYS A 113 -4.94 23.41 -10.17
CA LYS A 113 -4.82 21.95 -10.34
C LYS A 113 -6.06 21.22 -9.81
N SER A 114 -6.57 21.62 -8.65
CA SER A 114 -7.77 21.03 -8.02
C SER A 114 -9.03 21.27 -8.85
N VAL A 115 -9.24 22.48 -9.35
CA VAL A 115 -10.39 22.79 -10.23
C VAL A 115 -10.34 21.94 -11.50
N ILE A 116 -9.17 21.78 -12.12
CA ILE A 116 -9.01 20.96 -13.32
C ILE A 116 -9.29 19.49 -12.99
N MET A 117 -8.69 18.96 -11.92
CA MET A 117 -8.90 17.56 -11.53
C MET A 117 -10.37 17.28 -11.21
N GLU A 118 -11.02 18.06 -10.35
CA GLU A 118 -12.44 17.88 -10.00
C GLU A 118 -13.35 17.93 -11.24
N THR A 119 -13.08 18.86 -12.16
CA THR A 119 -13.85 19.00 -13.41
C THR A 119 -13.83 17.73 -14.25
N PHE A 120 -12.69 17.03 -14.29
CA PHE A 120 -12.51 15.87 -15.15
C PHE A 120 -12.61 14.51 -14.44
N THR A 121 -12.63 14.46 -13.10
CA THR A 121 -12.68 13.20 -12.33
C THR A 121 -14.00 12.99 -11.59
N ARG A 122 -14.55 14.02 -10.92
CA ARG A 122 -15.77 13.91 -10.10
C ARG A 122 -17.01 13.79 -10.97
N PHE A 123 -17.08 14.61 -12.03
CA PHE A 123 -18.16 14.59 -13.02
C PHE A 123 -17.81 13.76 -14.26
N TRP A 124 -17.13 12.63 -14.05
CA TRP A 124 -16.57 11.79 -15.12
C TRP A 124 -17.62 11.41 -16.18
N PHE A 125 -18.87 11.15 -15.82
CA PHE A 125 -19.90 10.73 -16.78
C PHE A 125 -20.20 11.82 -17.82
N LEU A 126 -20.29 13.09 -17.42
CA LEU A 126 -20.54 14.19 -18.35
C LEU A 126 -19.35 14.42 -19.30
N ARG A 127 -18.12 14.27 -18.77
CA ARG A 127 -16.90 14.20 -19.58
C ARG A 127 -16.99 13.04 -20.57
N SER A 128 -17.40 11.87 -20.11
CA SER A 128 -17.53 10.66 -20.92
C SER A 128 -18.49 10.83 -22.08
N VAL A 129 -19.69 11.36 -21.83
CA VAL A 129 -20.66 11.68 -22.88
C VAL A 129 -20.05 12.63 -23.93
N PHE A 130 -19.28 13.62 -23.50
CA PHE A 130 -18.60 14.55 -24.41
C PHE A 130 -17.51 13.87 -25.24
N ILE A 131 -16.67 13.02 -24.63
CA ILE A 131 -15.62 12.26 -25.30
C ILE A 131 -16.24 11.29 -26.31
N CYS A 132 -17.21 10.47 -25.89
CA CYS A 132 -17.89 9.52 -26.77
C CYS A 132 -18.58 10.22 -27.94
N PHE A 133 -19.27 11.34 -27.70
CA PHE A 133 -19.87 12.15 -28.76
C PHE A 133 -18.82 12.65 -29.76
N THR A 134 -17.69 13.16 -29.26
CA THR A 134 -16.62 13.76 -30.07
C THR A 134 -15.92 12.68 -30.91
N LEU A 135 -15.58 11.54 -30.31
CA LEU A 135 -15.00 10.40 -31.02
C LEU A 135 -15.96 9.85 -32.09
N ALA A 136 -17.24 9.69 -31.76
CA ALA A 136 -18.25 9.19 -32.69
C ALA A 136 -18.47 10.14 -33.88
N ILE A 137 -18.52 11.47 -33.66
CA ILE A 137 -18.74 12.41 -34.76
C ILE A 137 -17.50 12.56 -35.65
N ILE A 138 -16.30 12.50 -35.07
CA ILE A 138 -15.05 12.52 -35.84
C ILE A 138 -14.95 11.25 -36.69
N SER A 139 -15.16 10.07 -36.08
CA SER A 139 -15.10 8.80 -36.81
C SER A 139 -16.15 8.71 -37.93
N MET A 140 -17.37 9.17 -37.68
CA MET A 140 -18.42 9.27 -38.72
C MET A 140 -18.02 10.18 -39.88
N LYS A 141 -17.37 11.32 -39.61
CA LYS A 141 -16.94 12.25 -40.67
C LYS A 141 -15.79 11.69 -41.51
N ILE A 142 -14.88 10.94 -40.90
CA ILE A 142 -13.73 10.34 -41.58
C ILE A 142 -14.16 9.10 -42.38
N LEU A 143 -14.82 8.14 -41.73
CA LEU A 143 -15.06 6.80 -42.27
C LEU A 143 -16.38 6.70 -43.05
N LYS A 144 -17.32 7.65 -42.85
CA LYS A 144 -18.62 7.80 -43.52
C LYS A 144 -19.63 6.67 -43.33
N LYS A 145 -19.19 5.41 -43.20
CA LYS A 145 -20.02 4.24 -42.87
C LYS A 145 -20.04 4.05 -41.35
N ASP A 146 -21.23 3.94 -40.77
CA ASP A 146 -21.41 3.90 -39.32
C ASP A 146 -20.83 2.66 -38.64
N MET A 147 -21.04 1.46 -39.19
CA MET A 147 -20.45 0.24 -38.63
C MET A 147 -18.91 0.27 -38.67
N VAL A 148 -18.33 0.78 -39.76
CA VAL A 148 -16.88 0.92 -39.91
C VAL A 148 -16.35 1.99 -38.95
N ALA A 149 -17.05 3.11 -38.83
CA ALA A 149 -16.75 4.16 -37.89
C ALA A 149 -16.73 3.65 -36.45
N PHE A 150 -17.74 2.89 -36.05
CA PHE A 150 -17.81 2.25 -34.74
C PHE A 150 -16.63 1.31 -34.50
N ILE A 151 -16.43 0.29 -35.35
CA ILE A 151 -15.43 -0.75 -35.13
C ILE A 151 -14.02 -0.15 -35.04
N ILE A 152 -13.62 0.69 -36.01
CA ILE A 152 -12.26 1.26 -36.03
C ILE A 152 -12.04 2.18 -34.83
N SER A 153 -12.98 3.08 -34.55
CA SER A 153 -12.81 4.00 -33.42
C SER A 153 -12.88 3.29 -32.07
N PHE A 154 -13.66 2.20 -31.95
CA PHE A 154 -13.72 1.38 -30.75
C PHE A 154 -12.40 0.66 -30.48
N LEU A 155 -11.83 0.00 -31.50
CA LEU A 155 -10.55 -0.69 -31.37
C LEU A 155 -9.41 0.28 -31.05
N LEU A 156 -9.35 1.42 -31.75
CA LEU A 156 -8.38 2.48 -31.45
C LEU A 156 -8.53 3.01 -30.03
N PHE A 157 -9.78 3.18 -29.55
CA PHE A 157 -10.01 3.70 -28.21
C PHE A 157 -9.67 2.67 -27.13
N LEU A 158 -9.97 1.39 -27.35
CA LEU A 158 -9.64 0.29 -26.46
C LEU A 158 -8.11 0.10 -26.34
N ALA A 159 -7.37 0.40 -27.42
CA ALA A 159 -5.91 0.32 -27.45
C ALA A 159 -5.18 1.40 -26.64
N LEU A 160 -5.87 2.45 -26.15
CA LEU A 160 -5.24 3.46 -25.29
C LEU A 160 -4.91 2.90 -23.89
N PRO A 161 -4.02 3.53 -23.10
CA PRO A 161 -3.82 3.20 -21.68
C PRO A 161 -4.96 3.74 -20.80
N ASP A 162 -5.05 3.29 -19.54
CA ASP A 162 -6.13 3.64 -18.60
C ASP A 162 -5.93 4.94 -17.80
N ASN A 163 -4.86 5.68 -18.10
CA ASN A 163 -4.44 6.92 -17.45
C ASN A 163 -5.59 7.96 -17.38
N GLY A 164 -5.63 8.77 -16.32
CA GLY A 164 -6.62 9.87 -16.21
C GLY A 164 -8.09 9.43 -16.19
N ARG A 165 -8.37 8.20 -15.70
CA ARG A 165 -9.70 7.55 -15.69
C ARG A 165 -10.29 7.26 -17.07
N ILE A 166 -9.47 7.14 -18.12
CA ILE A 166 -9.94 6.85 -19.48
C ILE A 166 -10.64 5.48 -19.58
N HIS A 167 -10.35 4.53 -18.67
CA HIS A 167 -11.07 3.26 -18.59
C HIS A 167 -12.60 3.42 -18.52
N LEU A 168 -13.09 4.45 -17.83
CA LEU A 168 -14.53 4.75 -17.76
C LEU A 168 -15.09 5.15 -19.11
N ASP A 169 -14.33 5.93 -19.88
CA ASP A 169 -14.74 6.41 -21.20
C ASP A 169 -14.73 5.27 -22.24
N LYS A 170 -13.71 4.40 -22.20
CA LYS A 170 -13.65 3.18 -23.02
C LYS A 170 -14.85 2.28 -22.77
N PHE A 171 -15.15 2.03 -21.50
CA PHE A 171 -16.31 1.24 -21.09
C PHE A 171 -17.62 1.83 -21.61
N MET A 172 -17.78 3.16 -21.59
CA MET A 172 -19.00 3.82 -22.04
C MET A 172 -19.20 3.83 -23.57
N TYR A 173 -18.12 3.81 -24.36
CA TYR A 173 -18.18 4.11 -25.78
C TYR A 173 -19.09 3.19 -26.62
N PRO A 174 -19.08 1.85 -26.44
CA PRO A 174 -19.99 0.98 -27.18
C PRO A 174 -21.46 1.24 -26.88
N PHE A 175 -21.80 1.63 -25.65
CA PHE A 175 -23.19 1.92 -25.28
C PHE A 175 -23.70 3.19 -25.96
N PHE A 176 -22.83 4.17 -26.21
CA PHE A 176 -23.18 5.35 -27.01
C PHE A 176 -23.54 4.94 -28.45
N TRP A 177 -22.73 4.09 -29.08
CA TRP A 177 -23.01 3.56 -30.41
C TRP A 177 -24.26 2.67 -30.45
N MET A 178 -24.48 1.86 -29.42
CA MET A 178 -25.71 1.08 -29.25
C MET A 178 -26.95 1.98 -29.29
N GLY A 179 -26.92 3.13 -28.60
CA GLY A 179 -27.97 4.13 -28.68
C GLY A 179 -28.22 4.66 -30.10
N TYR A 180 -27.16 4.98 -30.84
CA TYR A 180 -27.27 5.42 -32.23
C TYR A 180 -27.90 4.32 -33.12
N PHE A 181 -27.46 3.07 -33.01
CA PHE A 181 -28.02 1.97 -33.79
C PHE A 181 -29.46 1.68 -33.40
N MET A 182 -29.82 1.79 -32.12
CA MET A 182 -31.21 1.67 -31.68
C MET A 182 -32.12 2.72 -32.32
N HIS A 183 -31.63 3.96 -32.45
CA HIS A 183 -32.39 4.99 -33.16
C HIS A 183 -32.50 4.69 -34.66
N LYS A 184 -31.40 4.24 -35.29
CA LYS A 184 -31.36 3.90 -36.72
C LYS A 184 -32.30 2.74 -37.07
N TYR A 185 -32.41 1.74 -36.20
CA TYR A 185 -33.21 0.54 -36.40
C TYR A 185 -34.50 0.53 -35.56
N ILE A 186 -35.01 1.72 -35.20
CA ILE A 186 -36.14 1.85 -34.27
C ILE A 186 -37.41 1.13 -34.78
N ASP A 187 -37.66 1.16 -36.09
CA ASP A 187 -38.83 0.51 -36.71
C ASP A 187 -38.75 -1.01 -36.57
N THR A 188 -37.57 -1.59 -36.86
CA THR A 188 -37.30 -3.02 -36.69
C THR A 188 -37.38 -3.44 -35.22
N ILE A 189 -36.82 -2.64 -34.31
CA ILE A 189 -36.89 -2.90 -32.87
C ILE A 189 -38.34 -2.88 -32.39
N SER A 190 -39.14 -1.94 -32.89
CA SER A 190 -40.57 -1.83 -32.57
C SER A 190 -41.35 -3.05 -33.09
N GLN A 191 -41.07 -3.52 -34.31
CA GLN A 191 -41.68 -4.71 -34.90
C GLN A 191 -41.43 -5.98 -34.06
N TYR A 192 -40.20 -6.15 -33.55
CA TYR A 192 -39.81 -7.35 -32.78
C TYR A 192 -39.71 -7.13 -31.27
N HIS A 193 -40.32 -6.05 -30.76
CA HIS A 193 -40.12 -5.57 -29.39
C HIS A 193 -40.28 -6.66 -28.31
N THR A 194 -41.34 -7.47 -28.36
CA THR A 194 -41.57 -8.52 -27.34
C THR A 194 -40.49 -9.58 -27.35
N ARG A 195 -40.06 -10.03 -28.54
CA ARG A 195 -39.03 -11.06 -28.68
C ARG A 195 -37.67 -10.53 -28.23
N LEU A 196 -37.33 -9.31 -28.65
CA LEU A 196 -36.09 -8.65 -28.26
C LEU A 196 -36.02 -8.40 -26.76
N LEU A 197 -37.11 -7.96 -26.13
CA LEU A 197 -37.19 -7.81 -24.67
C LEU A 197 -37.00 -9.16 -23.98
N ALA A 198 -37.69 -10.22 -24.41
CA ALA A 198 -37.58 -11.53 -23.78
C ALA A 198 -36.15 -12.11 -23.87
N VAL A 199 -35.52 -12.05 -25.05
CA VAL A 199 -34.16 -12.55 -25.26
C VAL A 199 -33.14 -11.74 -24.46
N SER A 200 -33.19 -10.40 -24.54
CA SER A 200 -32.25 -9.54 -23.83
C SER A 200 -32.41 -9.61 -22.31
N LEU A 201 -33.65 -9.70 -21.80
CA LEU A 201 -33.92 -9.84 -20.37
C LEU A 201 -33.45 -11.20 -19.84
N THR A 202 -33.67 -12.27 -20.59
CA THR A 202 -33.18 -13.61 -20.21
C THR A 202 -31.65 -13.63 -20.16
N ALA A 203 -30.99 -13.09 -21.20
CA ALA A 203 -29.53 -12.98 -21.22
C ALA A 203 -29.01 -12.12 -20.05
N PHE A 204 -29.67 -11.00 -19.76
CA PHE A 204 -29.30 -10.13 -18.65
C PHE A 204 -29.41 -10.83 -17.29
N ILE A 205 -30.52 -11.55 -17.04
CA ILE A 205 -30.71 -12.32 -15.80
C ILE A 205 -29.64 -13.40 -15.65
N ILE A 206 -29.33 -14.15 -16.72
CA ILE A 206 -28.27 -15.18 -16.69
C ILE A 206 -26.92 -14.55 -16.35
N LEU A 207 -26.56 -13.45 -17.02
CA LEU A 207 -25.29 -12.76 -16.79
C LEU A 207 -25.23 -12.20 -15.36
N LEU A 208 -26.32 -11.68 -14.83
CA LEU A 208 -26.37 -11.09 -13.48
C LEU A 208 -25.97 -12.08 -12.38
N PHE A 209 -26.26 -13.38 -12.53
CA PHE A 209 -25.82 -14.42 -11.58
C PHE A 209 -24.30 -14.55 -11.48
N PHE A 210 -23.55 -14.11 -12.50
CA PHE A 210 -22.09 -14.15 -12.54
C PHE A 210 -21.45 -12.80 -12.20
N TYR A 211 -22.25 -11.81 -11.76
CA TYR A 211 -21.72 -10.49 -11.43
C TYR A 211 -21.02 -10.50 -10.08
N GLN A 212 -19.71 -10.24 -10.09
CA GLN A 212 -18.84 -10.27 -8.91
C GLN A 212 -18.14 -8.91 -8.70
N LYS A 213 -17.41 -8.74 -7.59
CA LYS A 213 -16.69 -7.48 -7.26
C LYS A 213 -15.73 -7.06 -8.38
N GLU A 214 -15.06 -8.02 -9.00
CA GLU A 214 -14.11 -7.82 -10.10
C GLU A 214 -14.84 -7.30 -11.35
N SER A 215 -16.14 -7.58 -11.49
CA SER A 215 -16.95 -7.11 -12.62
C SER A 215 -17.20 -5.61 -12.59
N TYR A 216 -16.98 -4.92 -11.47
CA TYR A 216 -17.11 -3.47 -11.40
C TYR A 216 -15.99 -2.76 -12.15
N ILE A 217 -16.36 -1.85 -13.06
CA ILE A 217 -15.41 -1.07 -13.85
C ILE A 217 -14.38 -0.31 -13.01
N TYR A 218 -14.77 0.08 -11.79
CA TYR A 218 -13.95 0.83 -10.84
C TYR A 218 -12.85 -0.03 -10.17
N VAL A 219 -12.97 -1.37 -10.22
CA VAL A 219 -12.04 -2.29 -9.56
C VAL A 219 -10.93 -2.72 -10.50
N THR A 220 -11.26 -3.17 -11.72
CA THR A 220 -10.23 -3.75 -12.61
C THR A 220 -9.90 -2.93 -13.85
N GLY A 221 -10.62 -1.85 -14.20
CA GLY A 221 -10.29 -1.02 -15.38
C GLY A 221 -10.53 -1.70 -16.74
N MET A 222 -10.05 -1.11 -17.85
CA MET A 222 -10.27 -1.58 -19.24
C MET A 222 -8.99 -1.80 -20.04
N GLY A 223 -7.84 -1.42 -19.49
CA GLY A 223 -6.54 -1.46 -20.15
C GLY A 223 -6.08 -2.89 -20.33
N LEU A 224 -5.60 -3.19 -21.54
CA LEU A 224 -4.89 -4.44 -21.82
C LEU A 224 -3.44 -4.38 -21.32
N TYR A 225 -2.96 -3.17 -21.08
CA TYR A 225 -1.66 -2.88 -20.51
C TYR A 225 -1.75 -1.66 -19.61
N ASN A 226 -0.78 -1.52 -18.72
CA ASN A 226 -0.54 -0.30 -17.98
C ASN A 226 0.77 0.34 -18.44
N TYR A 227 0.83 1.66 -18.42
CA TYR A 227 2.07 2.40 -18.66
C TYR A 227 2.55 2.91 -17.31
N LEU A 228 3.45 2.14 -16.71
CA LEU A 228 4.08 2.40 -15.41
C LEU A 228 5.59 2.44 -15.64
N ASP A 229 6.26 3.42 -15.03
CA ASP A 229 7.73 3.52 -15.04
C ASP A 229 8.31 3.43 -16.46
N GLU A 230 7.70 4.20 -17.38
CA GLU A 230 8.03 4.27 -18.80
C GLU A 230 7.93 2.95 -19.61
N GLN A 231 7.39 1.88 -19.00
CA GLN A 231 7.23 0.57 -19.64
C GLN A 231 5.76 0.15 -19.80
N PHE A 232 5.51 -0.62 -20.85
CA PHE A 232 4.22 -1.23 -21.13
C PHE A 232 4.10 -2.58 -20.41
N VAL A 233 3.40 -2.60 -19.28
CA VAL A 233 3.08 -3.84 -18.55
C VAL A 233 1.78 -4.42 -19.09
N PHE A 234 1.86 -5.49 -19.88
CA PHE A 234 0.68 -6.16 -20.44
C PHE A 234 0.05 -7.11 -19.42
N TYR A 235 -1.24 -6.97 -19.20
CA TYR A 235 -1.98 -7.91 -18.39
C TYR A 235 -2.25 -9.22 -19.17
N PRO A 236 -2.47 -10.36 -18.49
CA PRO A 236 -2.86 -11.60 -19.15
C PRO A 236 -4.08 -11.39 -20.05
N ALA A 237 -3.89 -11.56 -21.37
CA ALA A 237 -4.90 -11.20 -22.36
C ALA A 237 -6.19 -12.00 -22.20
N THR A 238 -6.11 -13.28 -21.83
CA THR A 238 -7.26 -14.16 -21.62
C THR A 238 -8.16 -13.67 -20.50
N GLU A 239 -7.60 -13.40 -19.33
CA GLU A 239 -8.34 -12.90 -18.17
C GLU A 239 -8.91 -11.50 -18.42
N ARG A 240 -8.10 -10.59 -18.97
CA ARG A 240 -8.57 -9.23 -19.26
C ARG A 240 -9.65 -9.17 -20.32
N LEU A 241 -9.49 -9.89 -21.43
CA LEU A 241 -10.50 -9.92 -22.47
C LEU A 241 -11.77 -10.59 -21.97
N SER A 242 -11.69 -11.60 -21.10
CA SER A 242 -12.87 -12.23 -20.52
C SER A 242 -13.71 -11.24 -19.70
N ILE A 243 -13.08 -10.47 -18.81
CA ILE A 243 -13.80 -9.54 -17.93
C ILE A 243 -14.30 -8.31 -18.69
N VAL A 244 -13.52 -7.80 -19.65
CA VAL A 244 -13.91 -6.71 -20.54
C VAL A 244 -15.12 -7.11 -21.40
N SER A 245 -15.07 -8.31 -21.99
CA SER A 245 -16.17 -8.83 -22.81
C SER A 245 -17.42 -9.05 -21.96
N TYR A 246 -17.28 -9.63 -20.77
CA TYR A 246 -18.37 -9.82 -19.82
C TYR A 246 -19.07 -8.51 -19.47
N ARG A 247 -18.32 -7.46 -19.13
CA ARG A 247 -18.86 -6.12 -18.82
C ARG A 247 -19.65 -5.52 -19.98
N TYR A 248 -19.15 -5.64 -21.20
CA TYR A 248 -19.89 -5.18 -22.37
C TYR A 248 -21.18 -5.98 -22.56
N LEU A 249 -21.12 -7.32 -22.43
CA LEU A 249 -22.28 -8.18 -22.59
C LEU A 249 -23.37 -7.87 -21.56
N ILE A 250 -23.03 -7.81 -20.26
CA ILE A 250 -24.03 -7.52 -19.21
C ILE A 250 -24.56 -6.09 -19.33
N GLY A 251 -23.69 -5.11 -19.61
CA GLY A 251 -24.10 -3.72 -19.80
C GLY A 251 -25.01 -3.53 -21.02
N MET A 252 -24.76 -4.22 -22.13
CA MET A 252 -25.57 -4.15 -23.35
C MET A 252 -26.92 -4.81 -23.14
N THR A 253 -26.93 -6.05 -22.65
CA THR A 253 -28.17 -6.81 -22.40
C THR A 253 -29.03 -6.15 -21.32
N GLY A 254 -28.44 -5.67 -20.23
CA GLY A 254 -29.12 -4.93 -19.18
C GLY A 254 -29.69 -3.60 -19.67
N SER A 255 -28.89 -2.76 -20.34
CA SER A 255 -29.38 -1.48 -20.85
C SER A 255 -30.49 -1.64 -21.88
N PHE A 256 -30.34 -2.59 -22.80
CA PHE A 256 -31.31 -2.83 -23.86
C PHE A 256 -32.62 -3.40 -23.31
N SER A 257 -32.55 -4.38 -22.41
CA SER A 257 -33.73 -4.98 -21.78
C SER A 257 -34.49 -3.97 -20.92
N ILE A 258 -33.79 -3.21 -20.07
CA ILE A 258 -34.42 -2.19 -19.21
C ILE A 258 -34.99 -1.04 -20.04
N PHE A 259 -34.31 -0.61 -21.12
CA PHE A 259 -34.85 0.41 -22.03
C PHE A 259 -36.17 -0.04 -22.65
N LEU A 260 -36.23 -1.26 -23.22
CA LEU A 260 -37.44 -1.81 -23.83
C LEU A 260 -38.54 -2.07 -22.79
N LEU A 261 -38.17 -2.51 -21.59
CA LEU A 261 -39.10 -2.70 -20.48
C LEU A 261 -39.76 -1.38 -20.09
N LEU A 262 -38.98 -0.33 -19.86
CA LEU A 262 -39.48 1.00 -19.51
C LEU A 262 -40.29 1.62 -20.65
N GLN A 263 -39.89 1.41 -21.91
CA GLN A 263 -40.67 1.81 -23.07
C GLN A 263 -42.06 1.15 -23.10
N ARG A 264 -42.16 -0.13 -22.74
CA ARG A 264 -43.43 -0.88 -22.64
C ARG A 264 -44.29 -0.44 -21.46
N LEU A 265 -43.66 -0.18 -20.32
CA LEU A 265 -44.34 0.25 -19.10
C LEU A 265 -44.85 1.68 -19.17
N TYR A 266 -44.29 2.50 -20.05
CA TYR A 266 -44.67 3.89 -20.22
C TYR A 266 -46.19 4.07 -20.44
N ARG A 267 -46.77 5.03 -19.71
CA ARG A 267 -48.16 5.47 -19.81
C ARG A 267 -48.18 7.01 -19.71
N PRO A 268 -49.08 7.72 -20.43
CA PRO A 268 -49.15 9.18 -20.40
C PRO A 268 -49.39 9.80 -19.01
N ASN A 269 -49.89 9.02 -18.04
CA ASN A 269 -50.16 9.51 -16.69
C ASN A 269 -48.89 9.67 -15.82
N PHE A 270 -47.72 9.21 -16.27
CA PHE A 270 -46.45 9.31 -15.51
C PHE A 270 -45.78 10.68 -15.59
N HIS A 271 -46.56 11.76 -15.64
CA HIS A 271 -46.08 13.12 -15.86
C HIS A 271 -45.05 13.60 -14.83
N VAL A 272 -45.13 13.12 -13.59
CA VAL A 272 -44.16 13.46 -12.54
C VAL A 272 -42.77 12.91 -12.88
N ILE A 273 -42.68 11.65 -13.29
CA ILE A 273 -41.41 10.98 -13.62
C ILE A 273 -40.82 11.56 -14.90
N GLU A 274 -41.65 11.83 -15.91
CA GLU A 274 -41.23 12.57 -17.11
C GLU A 274 -40.61 13.91 -16.75
N LYS A 275 -41.26 14.67 -15.85
CA LYS A 275 -40.79 15.97 -15.39
C LYS A 275 -39.42 15.87 -14.71
N VAL A 276 -39.22 14.87 -13.84
CA VAL A 276 -37.91 14.56 -13.22
C VAL A 276 -36.87 14.28 -14.31
N GLY A 277 -37.22 13.51 -15.33
CA GLY A 277 -36.35 13.20 -16.47
C GLY A 277 -35.90 14.42 -17.29
N THR A 278 -36.57 15.56 -17.16
CA THR A 278 -36.16 16.82 -17.79
C THR A 278 -35.01 17.52 -17.05
N TYR A 279 -34.79 17.16 -15.79
CA TYR A 279 -33.82 17.76 -14.88
C TYR A 279 -32.57 16.90 -14.65
N THR A 280 -32.42 15.77 -15.37
CA THR A 280 -31.35 14.78 -15.06
C THR A 280 -29.94 15.34 -15.01
N LEU A 281 -29.58 16.30 -15.89
CA LEU A 281 -28.26 16.93 -15.86
C LEU A 281 -28.00 17.65 -14.53
N GLY A 282 -28.97 18.45 -14.07
CA GLY A 282 -28.84 19.19 -12.83
C GLY A 282 -28.88 18.28 -11.60
N ILE A 283 -29.75 17.26 -11.62
CA ILE A 283 -29.81 16.26 -10.55
C ILE A 283 -28.49 15.49 -10.48
N TYR A 284 -27.95 15.07 -11.62
CA TYR A 284 -26.66 14.39 -11.69
C TYR A 284 -25.52 15.21 -11.06
N THR A 285 -25.45 16.51 -11.33
CA THR A 285 -24.39 17.34 -10.73
C THR A 285 -24.61 17.64 -9.25
N LEU A 286 -25.87 17.80 -8.81
CA LEU A 286 -26.21 18.20 -7.45
C LEU A 286 -26.22 17.04 -6.45
N HIS A 287 -26.72 15.86 -6.82
CA HIS A 287 -26.81 14.74 -5.87
C HIS A 287 -25.43 14.33 -5.35
N ILE A 288 -24.40 14.33 -6.20
CA ILE A 288 -23.00 14.06 -5.81
C ILE A 288 -22.53 15.00 -4.68
N LEU A 289 -23.02 16.24 -4.65
CA LEU A 289 -22.68 17.22 -3.60
C LEU A 289 -23.42 16.93 -2.29
N ILE A 290 -24.71 16.58 -2.40
CA ILE A 290 -25.57 16.29 -1.24
C ILE A 290 -25.11 14.98 -0.59
N GLU A 291 -25.00 13.92 -1.37
CA GLU A 291 -24.71 12.58 -0.86
C GLU A 291 -23.26 12.47 -0.35
N GLY A 292 -22.30 13.06 -1.07
CA GLY A 292 -20.88 13.00 -0.70
C GLY A 292 -20.46 13.88 0.49
N ASN A 293 -21.30 14.81 0.97
CA ASN A 293 -20.97 15.68 2.11
C ASN A 293 -21.95 15.57 3.28
N VAL A 294 -23.22 15.19 3.01
CA VAL A 294 -24.29 15.17 4.02
C VAL A 294 -24.64 13.74 4.41
N LEU A 295 -24.87 12.84 3.44
CA LEU A 295 -25.38 11.50 3.74
C LEU A 295 -24.33 10.56 4.33
N GLN A 296 -23.04 10.74 4.00
CA GLN A 296 -21.93 9.98 4.61
C GLN A 296 -21.87 10.11 6.15
N LYS A 297 -22.54 11.11 6.73
CA LYS A 297 -22.58 11.32 8.19
C LYS A 297 -23.65 10.50 8.90
N PHE A 298 -24.53 9.81 8.17
CA PHE A 298 -25.63 9.04 8.72
C PHE A 298 -25.43 7.55 8.43
N ASN A 299 -24.91 6.80 9.42
CA ASN A 299 -24.80 5.35 9.33
C ASN A 299 -26.08 4.68 9.87
N LEU A 300 -26.84 3.99 9.02
CA LEU A 300 -28.15 3.36 9.35
C LEU A 300 -28.18 1.85 9.09
N LEU A 301 -27.03 1.17 9.21
CA LEU A 301 -26.90 -0.28 8.96
C LEU A 301 -27.74 -1.18 9.89
N GLY A 302 -28.08 -0.71 11.08
CA GLY A 302 -28.89 -1.46 12.06
C GLY A 302 -30.34 -1.75 11.64
N ALA A 303 -30.80 -1.21 10.52
CA ALA A 303 -32.17 -1.39 10.03
C ALA A 303 -32.44 -2.79 9.41
N GLY A 304 -31.40 -3.54 9.06
CA GLY A 304 -31.49 -4.83 8.38
C GLY A 304 -31.66 -4.72 6.86
N PHE A 305 -31.23 -5.77 6.13
CA PHE A 305 -31.08 -5.77 4.66
C PHE A 305 -32.31 -5.25 3.90
N PHE A 306 -33.51 -5.74 4.26
CA PHE A 306 -34.74 -5.39 3.56
C PHE A 306 -35.11 -3.91 3.75
N TRP A 307 -35.12 -3.44 4.99
CA TRP A 307 -35.47 -2.06 5.31
C TRP A 307 -34.47 -1.08 4.72
N PHE A 308 -33.17 -1.38 4.85
CA PHE A 308 -32.11 -0.54 4.30
C PHE A 308 -32.25 -0.38 2.78
N ASN A 309 -32.33 -1.51 2.05
CA ASN A 309 -32.29 -1.47 0.58
C ASN A 309 -33.62 -1.08 -0.06
N PHE A 310 -34.76 -1.53 0.45
CA PHE A 310 -36.04 -1.37 -0.25
C PHE A 310 -36.94 -0.28 0.31
N ILE A 311 -36.63 0.29 1.49
CA ILE A 311 -37.44 1.33 2.13
C ILE A 311 -36.64 2.59 2.40
N ILE A 312 -35.58 2.51 3.21
CA ILE A 312 -34.83 3.67 3.69
C ILE A 312 -34.09 4.34 2.54
N THR A 313 -33.21 3.60 1.84
CA THR A 313 -32.39 4.19 0.77
C THR A 313 -33.24 4.72 -0.39
N PRO A 314 -34.30 4.05 -0.91
CA PRO A 314 -35.18 4.63 -1.93
C PRO A 314 -35.87 5.92 -1.49
N VAL A 315 -36.38 5.96 -0.25
CA VAL A 315 -37.07 7.16 0.28
C VAL A 315 -36.11 8.34 0.34
N ILE A 316 -34.90 8.12 0.85
CA ILE A 316 -33.85 9.14 0.89
C ILE A 316 -33.48 9.61 -0.51
N SER A 317 -33.35 8.70 -1.48
CA SER A 317 -33.09 9.08 -2.87
C SER A 317 -34.20 9.95 -3.49
N VAL A 318 -35.47 9.66 -3.19
CA VAL A 318 -36.59 10.52 -3.62
C VAL A 318 -36.50 11.91 -2.97
N LEU A 319 -36.21 11.99 -1.68
CA LEU A 319 -36.03 13.27 -0.97
C LEU A 319 -34.86 14.07 -1.53
N SER A 320 -33.72 13.42 -1.81
CA SER A 320 -32.56 14.02 -2.46
C SER A 320 -32.90 14.56 -3.85
N ILE A 321 -33.70 13.84 -4.65
CA ILE A 321 -34.14 14.31 -5.97
C ILE A 321 -35.05 15.53 -5.86
N ILE A 322 -36.00 15.53 -4.91
CA ILE A 322 -36.88 16.68 -4.67
C ILE A 322 -36.04 17.92 -4.30
N LEU A 323 -35.08 17.76 -3.38
CA LEU A 323 -34.16 18.82 -3.00
C LEU A 323 -33.35 19.35 -4.19
N CYS A 324 -32.78 18.45 -5.00
CA CYS A 324 -32.08 18.80 -6.25
C CYS A 324 -32.98 19.64 -7.17
N ILE A 325 -34.23 19.23 -7.37
CA ILE A 325 -35.17 19.94 -8.25
C ILE A 325 -35.47 21.36 -7.74
N GLU A 326 -35.64 21.54 -6.43
CA GLU A 326 -35.86 22.88 -5.87
C GLU A 326 -34.63 23.78 -6.03
N VAL A 327 -33.42 23.23 -5.80
CA VAL A 327 -32.18 23.97 -6.06
C VAL A 327 -32.05 24.33 -7.55
N ILE A 328 -32.39 23.41 -8.47
CA ILE A 328 -32.38 23.69 -9.92
C ILE A 328 -33.34 24.82 -10.26
N LYS A 329 -34.58 24.80 -9.75
CA LYS A 329 -35.57 25.88 -9.99
C LYS A 329 -35.06 27.23 -9.48
N LEU A 330 -34.32 27.25 -8.36
CA LEU A 330 -33.69 28.47 -7.86
C LEU A 330 -32.57 28.96 -8.79
N LEU A 331 -31.67 28.05 -9.23
CA LEU A 331 -30.59 28.38 -10.16
C LEU A 331 -31.11 28.85 -11.52
N GLU A 332 -32.29 28.41 -11.95
CA GLU A 332 -32.95 28.84 -13.19
C GLU A 332 -33.44 30.30 -13.16
N LYS A 333 -33.66 30.89 -11.98
CA LYS A 333 -34.11 32.29 -11.85
C LYS A 333 -33.06 33.29 -12.35
N ASN A 334 -31.77 32.95 -12.25
CA ASN A 334 -30.67 33.79 -12.70
C ASN A 334 -30.01 33.21 -13.97
N ARG A 335 -29.84 34.07 -14.98
CA ARG A 335 -29.26 33.68 -16.28
C ARG A 335 -27.81 33.19 -16.18
N LEU A 336 -27.02 33.75 -15.26
CA LEU A 336 -25.62 33.37 -15.08
C LEU A 336 -25.51 31.98 -14.44
N SER A 337 -26.21 31.76 -13.33
CA SER A 337 -26.25 30.46 -12.63
C SER A 337 -26.82 29.36 -13.53
N SER A 338 -27.90 29.65 -14.26
CA SER A 338 -28.48 28.68 -15.20
C SER A 338 -27.53 28.31 -16.35
N ARG A 339 -26.63 29.20 -16.75
CA ARG A 339 -25.60 28.91 -17.76
C ARG A 339 -24.45 28.11 -17.17
N LEU A 340 -23.93 28.56 -16.03
CA LEU A 340 -22.73 28.02 -15.40
C LEU A 340 -22.98 26.62 -14.82
N PHE A 341 -24.12 26.40 -14.15
CA PHE A 341 -24.40 25.16 -13.41
C PHE A 341 -25.31 24.18 -14.16
N LEU A 342 -26.11 24.65 -15.12
CA LEU A 342 -27.11 23.83 -15.83
C LEU A 342 -26.89 23.79 -17.35
N GLY A 343 -25.89 24.49 -17.88
CA GLY A 343 -25.50 24.42 -19.29
C GLY A 343 -26.52 25.03 -20.27
N LYS A 344 -27.51 25.80 -19.79
CA LYS A 344 -28.54 26.42 -20.65
C LYS A 344 -27.97 27.63 -21.38
N THR A 345 -27.43 27.45 -22.58
CA THR A 345 -26.89 28.57 -23.40
C THR A 345 -27.86 29.06 -24.48
N LYS A 346 -28.18 30.37 -24.46
CA LYS A 346 -28.32 31.18 -25.68
C LYS A 346 -27.00 31.97 -25.83
N VAL A 347 -26.33 31.74 -26.97
CA VAL A 347 -25.05 32.25 -27.52
C VAL A 347 -24.33 33.37 -26.73
N VAL A 348 -23.04 33.18 -26.39
CA VAL A 348 -21.85 33.94 -26.86
C VAL A 348 -20.58 33.45 -26.10
N LEU A 349 -19.45 33.40 -26.82
CA LEU A 349 -18.08 33.14 -26.35
C LEU A 349 -17.55 34.32 -25.53
N MET A 350 -17.13 34.12 -24.28
CA MET A 350 -16.21 35.10 -23.65
C MET A 350 -15.36 34.50 -22.53
N LEU A 351 -15.83 33.46 -21.85
CA LEU A 351 -15.11 32.90 -20.69
C LEU A 351 -13.92 31.99 -21.05
N PHE A 352 -13.88 31.40 -22.25
CA PHE A 352 -12.81 30.45 -22.61
C PHE A 352 -11.50 31.14 -23.05
N MET A 353 -11.57 32.41 -23.49
CA MET A 353 -10.38 33.18 -23.88
C MET A 353 -9.65 33.77 -22.67
N LEU A 354 -10.34 34.03 -21.56
CA LEU A 354 -9.72 34.60 -20.36
C LEU A 354 -8.78 33.62 -19.64
N CYS A 355 -9.07 32.32 -19.66
CA CYS A 355 -8.20 31.31 -19.02
C CYS A 355 -6.95 30.96 -19.84
N LEU A 356 -6.97 31.16 -21.16
CA LEU A 356 -5.79 30.92 -22.03
C LEU A 356 -4.78 32.08 -21.98
N ILE A 357 -5.23 33.28 -21.62
CA ILE A 357 -4.36 34.47 -21.56
C ILE A 357 -3.61 34.55 -20.20
N SER A 358 -4.13 33.92 -19.14
CA SER A 358 -3.47 33.89 -17.83
C SER A 358 -2.27 32.94 -17.71
N THR A 359 -2.01 32.07 -18.70
CA THR A 359 -0.85 31.15 -18.69
C THR A 359 0.35 31.63 -19.52
N SER A 360 0.26 32.80 -20.19
CA SER A 360 1.34 33.33 -21.04
C SER A 360 1.94 34.66 -20.56
N CYS A 361 1.67 35.07 -19.31
CA CYS A 361 2.26 36.26 -18.71
C CYS A 361 2.71 36.00 -17.26
N ILE A 362 3.67 35.10 -17.06
CA ILE A 362 4.58 35.17 -15.91
C ILE A 362 5.99 35.27 -16.48
N LYS A 363 6.52 36.50 -16.41
CA LYS A 363 7.88 36.86 -16.79
C LYS A 363 8.87 36.19 -15.83
N LYS A 364 9.98 35.70 -16.37
CA LYS A 364 11.20 35.31 -15.65
C LYS A 364 11.56 36.35 -14.58
N GLN A 365 11.67 35.93 -13.32
CA GLN A 365 12.49 36.60 -12.31
C GLN A 365 13.49 35.58 -11.75
N ASN A 366 14.75 36.00 -11.74
CA ASN A 366 15.94 35.25 -11.30
C ASN A 366 15.80 34.80 -9.85
N LEU A 367 16.08 33.52 -9.59
CA LEU A 367 16.05 32.89 -8.27
C LEU A 367 17.46 32.72 -7.64
N TYR A 368 18.47 33.46 -8.11
CA TYR A 368 19.81 33.47 -7.52
C TYR A 368 20.15 34.87 -7.00
N GLN A 369 19.80 35.10 -5.74
CA GLN A 369 20.57 35.91 -4.79
C GLN A 369 20.08 35.55 -3.39
N GLY A 370 20.96 34.95 -2.61
CA GLY A 370 20.75 34.72 -1.19
C GLY A 370 21.15 35.94 -0.38
N ASP A 371 20.45 36.13 0.73
CA ASP A 371 20.86 36.81 1.95
C ASP A 371 20.21 35.94 3.05
N LYS A 372 20.95 35.16 3.85
CA LYS A 372 21.74 35.55 5.04
C LYS A 372 20.96 36.44 6.00
N ASP A 373 21.06 36.03 7.27
CA ASP A 373 20.66 36.70 8.51
C ASP A 373 19.22 36.41 8.98
N GLU A 374 19.10 35.45 9.90
CA GLU A 374 18.74 35.72 11.30
C GLU A 374 18.80 34.41 12.13
N GLU A 375 19.94 34.22 12.80
CA GLU A 375 20.03 33.44 14.03
C GLU A 375 19.54 34.30 15.22
N GLU A 376 19.11 33.60 16.28
CA GLU A 376 18.79 34.07 17.64
C GLU A 376 17.38 34.60 17.95
N ALA A 377 16.55 33.69 18.47
CA ALA A 377 15.72 33.97 19.66
C ALA A 377 15.43 32.67 20.44
N ASN A 378 16.22 32.43 21.49
CA ASN A 378 15.93 31.48 22.55
C ASN A 378 14.84 32.04 23.49
N GLY A 379 13.91 31.19 23.94
CA GLY A 379 13.24 31.37 25.25
C GLY A 379 11.72 31.20 25.31
N ASN A 380 11.32 30.13 26.02
CA ASN A 380 10.07 29.93 26.79
C ASN A 380 8.74 29.51 26.10
N ASN A 381 8.36 28.26 26.42
CA ASN A 381 7.05 27.76 26.84
C ASN A 381 5.77 28.41 26.27
N GLY A 382 5.16 27.70 25.32
CA GLY A 382 3.75 27.84 24.93
C GLY A 382 3.41 26.85 23.81
N GLN A 383 2.32 26.10 23.95
CA GLN A 383 1.83 25.09 23.01
C GLN A 383 1.83 25.59 21.55
N ASN A 384 2.70 25.04 20.71
CA ASN A 384 2.69 25.30 19.27
C ASN A 384 1.85 24.22 18.57
N SER A 385 0.58 24.54 18.31
CA SER A 385 -0.33 23.77 17.44
C SER A 385 -0.11 24.11 15.95
N GLY A 386 1.15 24.29 15.53
CA GLY A 386 1.52 24.64 14.16
C GLY A 386 2.16 23.46 13.45
N ARG A 387 1.91 23.31 12.14
CA ARG A 387 2.60 22.34 11.28
C ARG A 387 4.12 22.50 11.40
N GLN A 388 4.82 21.38 11.53
CA GLN A 388 6.28 21.30 11.45
C GLN A 388 6.68 20.26 10.41
N ASP A 389 7.59 20.60 9.50
CA ASP A 389 8.18 19.65 8.56
C ASP A 389 9.60 19.31 9.01
N ILE A 390 9.79 18.11 9.57
CA ILE A 390 11.04 17.69 10.19
C ILE A 390 11.79 16.69 9.30
N VAL A 391 13.12 16.71 9.35
CA VAL A 391 13.91 15.56 8.92
C VAL A 391 13.98 14.63 10.12
N ALA A 392 13.23 13.53 10.09
CA ALA A 392 13.22 12.58 11.20
C ALA A 392 14.59 11.89 11.29
N ASP A 393 15.19 11.91 12.47
CA ASP A 393 16.43 11.20 12.75
C ASP A 393 16.39 10.63 14.18
N THR A 394 17.05 9.50 14.38
CA THR A 394 17.09 8.82 15.67
C THR A 394 18.09 9.50 16.61
N ASP A 395 17.77 9.55 17.91
CA ASP A 395 18.58 10.22 18.94
C ASP A 395 19.94 9.52 19.19
N PHE A 396 20.07 8.28 18.74
CA PHE A 396 21.33 7.54 18.68
C PHE A 396 21.26 6.50 17.57
N PHE A 397 22.41 6.10 17.05
CA PHE A 397 22.49 5.08 16.02
C PHE A 397 23.68 4.15 16.26
N TYR A 398 23.48 2.84 16.06
CA TYR A 398 24.54 1.86 16.25
C TYR A 398 25.73 2.14 15.30
N PRO A 399 26.98 2.17 15.78
CA PRO A 399 28.14 2.53 14.97
C PRO A 399 28.63 1.34 14.13
N PHE A 400 27.86 0.95 13.12
CA PHE A 400 28.11 -0.24 12.30
C PHE A 400 29.50 -0.27 11.65
N GLY A 401 30.00 0.85 11.13
CA GLY A 401 31.35 0.90 10.52
C GLY A 401 32.50 0.73 11.52
N SER A 402 32.23 0.66 12.82
CA SER A 402 33.22 0.32 13.86
C SER A 402 33.18 -1.15 14.29
N GLU A 403 32.28 -1.94 13.70
CA GLU A 403 32.09 -3.37 13.95
C GLU A 403 32.96 -4.20 12.99
N GLU A 404 34.29 -4.12 13.16
CA GLU A 404 35.25 -4.86 12.33
C GLU A 404 36.20 -5.73 13.16
N GLY A 405 36.75 -6.80 12.58
CA GLY A 405 37.84 -7.56 13.17
C GLY A 405 37.41 -8.86 13.85
N GLU A 406 38.41 -9.66 14.19
CA GLU A 406 38.24 -10.99 14.76
C GLU A 406 37.79 -10.93 16.22
N TYR A 407 36.86 -11.81 16.60
CA TYR A 407 36.39 -11.92 17.99
C TYR A 407 37.00 -13.16 18.65
N ALA A 408 37.95 -12.93 19.56
CA ALA A 408 38.49 -13.95 20.44
C ALA A 408 37.67 -14.01 21.73
N VAL A 409 36.80 -15.01 21.84
CA VAL A 409 35.97 -15.28 23.01
C VAL A 409 36.69 -16.26 23.93
N GLU A 410 36.71 -15.92 25.21
CA GLU A 410 37.14 -16.83 26.28
C GLU A 410 36.09 -16.83 27.39
N ILE A 411 35.61 -18.03 27.74
CA ILE A 411 34.61 -18.24 28.78
C ILE A 411 35.14 -19.29 29.76
N THR A 412 35.27 -18.90 31.04
CA THR A 412 35.64 -19.78 32.13
C THR A 412 34.39 -20.31 32.83
N LEU A 413 34.19 -21.62 32.81
CA LEU A 413 33.13 -22.33 33.53
C LEU A 413 33.73 -22.99 34.78
N LYS A 414 33.23 -22.61 35.96
CA LYS A 414 33.57 -23.26 37.23
C LYS A 414 32.44 -24.20 37.62
N THR A 415 32.74 -25.44 37.97
CA THR A 415 31.73 -26.45 38.32
C THR A 415 31.56 -26.62 39.83
N ASN A 416 30.38 -27.08 40.25
CA ASN A 416 30.06 -27.41 41.65
C ASN A 416 30.58 -28.80 42.06
N SER A 417 30.83 -29.68 41.08
CA SER A 417 31.27 -31.06 41.24
C SER A 417 32.26 -31.45 40.15
N ILE A 418 33.06 -32.48 40.38
CA ILE A 418 33.91 -33.08 39.35
C ILE A 418 32.98 -33.75 38.33
N LEU A 419 33.13 -33.39 37.06
CA LEU A 419 32.35 -33.98 35.97
C LEU A 419 33.09 -35.20 35.39
N PRO A 420 32.39 -36.32 35.10
CA PRO A 420 32.99 -37.45 34.42
C PRO A 420 33.47 -37.03 33.03
N GLU A 421 34.77 -37.18 32.75
CA GLU A 421 35.36 -36.79 31.46
C GLU A 421 34.74 -37.54 30.28
N GLU A 422 34.30 -38.78 30.50
CA GLU A 422 33.64 -39.64 29.52
C GLU A 422 32.32 -39.06 28.97
N ASN A 423 31.71 -38.13 29.69
CA ASN A 423 30.42 -37.54 29.32
C ASN A 423 30.56 -36.19 28.60
N ILE A 424 31.72 -35.54 28.65
CA ILE A 424 31.92 -34.21 28.06
C ILE A 424 32.38 -34.40 26.61
N ASN A 425 31.52 -34.02 25.67
CA ASN A 425 31.86 -34.04 24.24
C ASN A 425 32.37 -32.67 23.76
N GLU A 426 32.92 -32.66 22.55
CA GLU A 426 33.36 -31.43 21.90
C GLU A 426 32.23 -30.41 21.76
N PRO A 427 32.51 -29.11 22.01
CA PRO A 427 31.54 -28.05 21.79
C PRO A 427 31.09 -27.98 20.32
N VAL A 428 29.83 -27.59 20.09
CA VAL A 428 29.29 -27.49 18.73
C VAL A 428 28.39 -26.26 18.56
N ILE A 429 28.50 -25.58 17.43
CA ILE A 429 27.51 -24.57 17.01
C ILE A 429 26.33 -25.30 16.34
N PRO A 430 25.12 -25.24 16.91
CA PRO A 430 23.95 -25.92 16.34
C PRO A 430 23.57 -25.30 14.98
N PRO A 431 22.86 -26.04 14.12
CA PRO A 431 22.49 -25.54 12.78
C PRO A 431 21.69 -24.22 12.77
N LEU A 432 20.93 -23.96 13.84
CA LEU A 432 20.15 -22.75 14.02
C LEU A 432 20.49 -22.15 15.39
N LYS A 433 20.56 -20.82 15.44
CA LYS A 433 20.79 -20.08 16.69
C LYS A 433 19.69 -20.43 17.70
N TYR A 434 20.03 -20.41 18.98
CA TYR A 434 19.14 -20.70 20.10
C TYR A 434 18.56 -22.13 20.11
N ASN A 435 19.19 -23.07 19.39
CA ASN A 435 18.70 -24.45 19.21
C ASN A 435 17.27 -24.53 18.66
N LYS A 436 16.84 -23.54 17.86
CA LYS A 436 15.52 -23.59 17.23
C LYS A 436 15.45 -24.71 16.20
N SER A 437 14.24 -25.20 15.97
CA SER A 437 14.00 -26.42 15.19
C SER A 437 13.67 -26.17 13.72
N TRP A 438 13.41 -24.92 13.35
CA TRP A 438 13.16 -24.49 11.97
C TRP A 438 13.40 -22.99 11.78
N LEU A 439 13.65 -22.58 10.54
CA LEU A 439 14.03 -21.24 10.13
C LEU A 439 12.93 -20.58 9.31
N PHE A 440 12.55 -19.36 9.68
CA PHE A 440 11.68 -18.48 8.91
C PHE A 440 12.43 -17.19 8.60
N MET A 441 12.49 -16.76 7.35
CA MET A 441 13.09 -15.47 6.97
C MET A 441 12.08 -14.67 6.16
N LEU A 442 12.07 -13.35 6.39
CA LEU A 442 11.18 -12.43 5.70
C LEU A 442 12.00 -11.28 5.10
N THR A 443 11.77 -11.00 3.82
CA THR A 443 12.30 -9.82 3.14
C THR A 443 11.13 -9.02 2.56
N GLN A 444 11.03 -7.75 2.94
CA GLN A 444 10.03 -6.82 2.45
C GLN A 444 10.61 -5.91 1.36
N ASP A 445 10.01 -5.99 0.16
CA ASP A 445 10.47 -5.38 -1.08
C ASP A 445 9.92 -3.95 -1.28
N ASP A 446 10.39 -3.32 -2.37
CA ASP A 446 10.06 -1.97 -2.82
C ASP A 446 10.26 -0.82 -1.82
N CYS A 447 11.03 -1.01 -0.74
CA CYS A 447 11.27 0.02 0.27
C CYS A 447 9.95 0.64 0.82
N LYS A 448 8.89 -0.18 0.96
CA LYS A 448 7.53 0.29 1.34
C LYS A 448 7.49 0.85 2.76
N GLN A 449 6.75 1.94 2.94
CA GLN A 449 6.50 2.55 4.26
C GLN A 449 5.80 1.60 5.27
N SER A 450 5.07 0.59 4.77
CA SER A 450 4.46 -0.45 5.62
C SER A 450 5.49 -1.30 6.37
N ALA A 451 6.74 -1.39 5.90
CA ALA A 451 7.80 -2.07 6.65
C ALA A 451 8.01 -1.45 8.04
N PHE A 452 7.92 -0.12 8.14
CA PHE A 452 8.00 0.60 9.41
C PHE A 452 6.68 0.55 10.18
N SER A 453 5.59 0.98 9.54
CA SER A 453 4.30 1.25 10.21
C SER A 453 3.42 0.02 10.45
N TRP A 454 3.76 -1.13 9.85
CA TRP A 454 3.08 -2.41 10.08
C TRP A 454 4.05 -3.48 10.59
N THR A 455 5.08 -3.83 9.83
CA THR A 455 5.95 -4.98 10.14
C THR A 455 6.79 -4.76 11.38
N TRP A 456 7.65 -3.73 11.36
CA TRP A 456 8.48 -3.34 12.50
C TRP A 456 7.60 -2.94 13.70
N ALA A 457 6.54 -2.16 13.45
CA ALA A 457 5.63 -1.73 14.49
C ALA A 457 4.98 -2.89 15.26
N ALA A 458 4.46 -3.89 14.55
CA ALA A 458 3.84 -5.06 15.17
C ALA A 458 4.86 -5.87 15.98
N ILE A 459 6.07 -6.09 15.45
CA ILE A 459 7.13 -6.85 16.12
C ILE A 459 7.56 -6.18 17.42
N HIS A 460 7.69 -4.85 17.45
CA HIS A 460 8.25 -4.10 18.57
C HIS A 460 7.21 -3.41 19.45
N GLY A 461 5.95 -3.85 19.38
CA GLY A 461 4.87 -3.37 20.24
C GLY A 461 4.61 -1.87 20.09
N LYS A 462 4.71 -1.35 18.86
CA LYS A 462 4.44 0.05 18.52
C LYS A 462 2.99 0.22 18.04
N PRO A 463 2.47 1.46 17.96
CA PRO A 463 1.10 1.68 17.52
C PRO A 463 0.89 1.17 16.10
N LEU A 464 -0.23 0.51 15.85
CA LEU A 464 -0.69 0.13 14.51
C LEU A 464 -1.90 0.97 14.13
N SER A 465 -2.16 1.16 12.84
CA SER A 465 -3.32 1.90 12.33
C SER A 465 -3.99 1.10 11.23
N ALA A 466 -5.31 0.89 11.31
CA ALA A 466 -6.04 0.10 10.33
C ALA A 466 -6.14 0.80 8.96
N SER A 467 -6.09 2.12 8.95
CA SER A 467 -6.40 2.95 7.78
C SER A 467 -5.22 3.79 7.28
N TYR A 468 -4.15 3.90 8.06
CA TYR A 468 -3.07 4.87 7.82
C TYR A 468 -1.67 4.30 8.04
N PHE A 469 -0.67 5.10 7.66
CA PHE A 469 0.75 4.82 7.75
C PHE A 469 1.43 5.99 8.46
N TYR A 470 2.41 5.71 9.31
CA TYR A 470 3.19 6.75 9.97
C TYR A 470 4.69 6.50 9.72
N GLN A 471 5.51 7.41 10.25
CA GLN A 471 6.97 7.45 10.07
C GLN A 471 7.57 7.68 11.46
N PHE A 472 8.86 7.44 11.62
CA PHE A 472 9.52 7.58 12.91
C PHE A 472 9.34 8.97 13.53
N GLY A 473 9.37 10.03 12.71
CA GLY A 473 9.08 11.40 13.18
C GLY A 473 7.72 11.53 13.88
N HIS A 474 6.70 10.82 13.41
CA HIS A 474 5.37 10.81 14.03
C HIS A 474 5.39 10.16 15.43
N LEU A 475 6.20 9.10 15.64
CA LEU A 475 6.41 8.51 16.97
C LEU A 475 7.17 9.46 17.90
N GLN A 476 8.23 10.10 17.40
CA GLN A 476 9.06 11.01 18.21
C GLN A 476 8.25 12.17 18.78
N TYR A 477 7.35 12.73 17.97
CA TYR A 477 6.53 13.87 18.33
C TYR A 477 5.18 13.49 18.92
N ASP A 478 4.86 12.19 18.97
CA ASP A 478 3.57 11.70 19.48
C ASP A 478 2.40 12.38 18.74
N ASP A 479 2.50 12.35 17.41
CA ASP A 479 1.47 12.75 16.45
C ASP A 479 1.06 11.50 15.68
N LEU A 480 0.09 10.76 16.21
CA LEU A 480 -0.29 9.44 15.73
C LEU A 480 -1.62 9.45 14.97
N PRO A 481 -1.88 8.45 14.10
CA PRO A 481 -3.17 8.28 13.45
C PRO A 481 -4.34 8.17 14.46
N PRO A 482 -5.58 8.50 14.06
CA PRO A 482 -6.72 8.53 14.98
C PRO A 482 -7.25 7.14 15.37
N ASP A 483 -6.92 6.12 14.58
CA ASP A 483 -7.37 4.73 14.73
C ASP A 483 -6.26 3.83 15.27
N ILE A 484 -5.37 4.39 16.10
CA ILE A 484 -4.27 3.61 16.68
C ILE A 484 -4.79 2.48 17.57
N TYR A 485 -4.17 1.33 17.46
CA TYR A 485 -4.35 0.20 18.35
C TYR A 485 -3.02 -0.53 18.54
N TYR A 486 -2.96 -1.44 19.52
CA TYR A 486 -1.76 -2.22 19.81
C TYR A 486 -2.10 -3.71 19.85
N LEU A 487 -1.10 -4.55 19.60
CA LEU A 487 -1.20 -6.00 19.85
C LEU A 487 -0.98 -6.36 21.33
N GLU A 488 -0.69 -5.36 22.18
CA GLU A 488 -0.41 -5.48 23.62
C GLU A 488 0.85 -6.30 23.97
N LYS A 489 1.66 -6.70 22.99
CA LYS A 489 2.93 -7.40 23.18
C LYS A 489 3.87 -7.25 22.00
N ASN A 490 5.15 -7.45 22.25
CA ASN A 490 6.17 -7.64 21.22
C ASN A 490 6.10 -9.08 20.68
N LEU A 491 6.56 -9.28 19.45
CA LEU A 491 6.52 -10.58 18.76
C LEU A 491 7.94 -11.13 18.57
N GLY A 492 8.14 -12.40 18.94
CA GLY A 492 9.47 -12.98 18.95
C GLY A 492 9.52 -14.46 19.34
N ASN A 493 10.74 -14.95 19.47
CA ASN A 493 11.08 -16.20 20.16
C ASN A 493 11.87 -15.89 21.43
N THR A 494 12.25 -16.91 22.21
CA THR A 494 13.26 -16.75 23.25
C THR A 494 14.62 -17.19 22.74
N ASP A 495 15.69 -16.80 23.44
CA ASP A 495 17.05 -17.29 23.19
C ASP A 495 17.28 -18.72 23.74
N GLY A 496 16.25 -19.41 24.24
CA GLY A 496 16.37 -20.71 24.92
C GLY A 496 16.86 -20.61 26.36
N ALA A 497 17.29 -19.43 26.81
CA ALA A 497 17.77 -19.13 28.16
C ALA A 497 16.89 -18.10 28.90
N GLY A 498 15.63 -17.95 28.45
CA GLY A 498 14.63 -17.11 29.09
C GLY A 498 14.69 -15.62 28.73
N ASN A 499 15.55 -15.21 27.79
CA ASN A 499 15.52 -13.84 27.26
C ASN A 499 14.69 -13.78 25.97
N GLU A 500 13.97 -12.68 25.81
CA GLU A 500 13.25 -12.38 24.58
C GLU A 500 14.23 -12.11 23.43
N VAL A 501 13.92 -12.65 22.25
CA VAL A 501 14.53 -12.34 20.96
C VAL A 501 13.40 -11.95 20.02
N ARG A 502 13.28 -10.66 19.71
CA ARG A 502 12.22 -10.18 18.82
C ARG A 502 12.50 -10.66 17.39
N PHE A 503 11.44 -10.91 16.63
CA PHE A 503 11.59 -11.29 15.22
C PHE A 503 12.36 -10.22 14.45
N SER A 504 13.19 -10.64 13.51
CA SER A 504 13.90 -9.75 12.58
C SER A 504 13.53 -10.08 11.14
N PHE A 505 13.73 -9.12 10.25
CA PHE A 505 13.41 -9.21 8.84
C PHE A 505 14.33 -8.29 8.02
N THR A 506 14.37 -8.49 6.72
CA THR A 506 15.11 -7.64 5.78
C THR A 506 14.17 -6.63 5.13
N ILE A 507 14.60 -5.39 4.96
CA ILE A 507 13.96 -4.39 4.09
C ILE A 507 14.83 -4.13 2.87
N THR A 508 14.22 -3.93 1.71
CA THR A 508 14.94 -3.36 0.57
C THR A 508 15.05 -1.85 0.70
N LEU A 509 16.11 -1.27 0.15
CA LEU A 509 16.34 0.17 0.11
C LEU A 509 16.29 0.71 -1.32
N SER A 510 15.91 1.97 -1.47
CA SER A 510 15.91 2.74 -2.72
C SER A 510 16.82 3.97 -2.58
N PRO A 511 18.11 3.79 -2.26
CA PRO A 511 18.97 4.86 -1.76
C PRO A 511 19.18 6.01 -2.75
N GLU A 512 19.11 5.71 -4.05
CA GLU A 512 19.27 6.70 -5.12
C GLU A 512 18.07 7.64 -5.28
N TRP A 513 16.90 7.28 -4.74
CA TRP A 513 15.70 8.09 -4.88
C TRP A 513 15.59 9.16 -3.78
N ASP A 514 15.43 10.42 -4.22
CA ASP A 514 15.32 11.59 -3.35
C ASP A 514 14.19 11.53 -2.31
N TRP A 515 13.14 10.74 -2.55
CA TRP A 515 12.03 10.62 -1.60
C TRP A 515 12.45 9.96 -0.27
N MET A 516 13.56 9.22 -0.21
CA MET A 516 14.10 8.72 1.06
C MET A 516 14.61 9.87 1.96
N ASN A 517 14.90 11.04 1.39
CA ASN A 517 15.26 12.28 2.11
C ASN A 517 14.04 13.15 2.47
N ALA A 518 12.81 12.68 2.20
CA ALA A 518 11.61 13.45 2.44
C ALA A 518 11.41 13.80 3.94
N LYS A 519 10.88 14.99 4.20
CA LYS A 519 10.54 15.44 5.55
C LYS A 519 9.23 14.81 6.04
N THR A 520 9.18 14.48 7.32
CA THR A 520 7.96 14.05 8.02
C THR A 520 7.15 15.28 8.45
N GLN A 521 5.85 15.23 8.17
CA GLN A 521 4.91 16.32 8.47
C GLN A 521 4.27 16.10 9.85
N ILE A 522 4.64 16.89 10.86
CA ILE A 522 4.13 16.81 12.24
C ILE A 522 3.07 17.88 12.50
N TYR A 523 1.88 17.43 12.86
CA TYR A 523 0.70 18.26 13.14
C TYR A 523 0.06 17.80 14.45
N LYS A 524 0.84 17.81 15.54
CA LYS A 524 0.40 17.32 16.84
C LYS A 524 -0.91 17.97 17.28
N GLY A 525 -1.90 17.15 17.62
CA GLY A 525 -3.23 17.59 18.07
C GLY A 525 -4.20 17.98 16.95
N ASN A 526 -3.82 17.90 15.67
CA ASN A 526 -4.74 18.09 14.55
C ASN A 526 -5.56 16.81 14.31
N THR A 527 -6.86 16.89 14.55
CA THR A 527 -7.84 15.79 14.38
C THR A 527 -8.81 16.01 13.22
N LYS A 528 -8.56 16.99 12.36
CA LYS A 528 -9.43 17.33 11.22
C LYS A 528 -8.92 16.77 9.91
N GLU A 529 -7.60 16.71 9.76
CA GLU A 529 -6.92 16.26 8.55
C GLU A 529 -5.91 15.16 8.89
N TYR A 530 -5.90 14.07 8.11
CA TYR A 530 -5.02 12.91 8.36
C TYR A 530 -4.11 12.55 7.17
N TYR A 531 -3.98 13.40 6.15
CA TYR A 531 -3.15 13.13 4.96
C TYR A 531 -1.65 12.96 5.27
N ARG A 532 -1.17 13.53 6.38
CA ARG A 532 0.20 13.31 6.85
C ARG A 532 0.48 11.81 7.07
N PHE A 533 -0.57 11.06 7.41
CA PHE A 533 -0.55 9.62 7.59
C PHE A 533 -0.97 8.79 6.35
N PHE A 534 -1.14 9.41 5.18
CA PHE A 534 -1.33 8.63 3.95
C PHE A 534 0.00 8.02 3.51
N MET A 535 -0.05 6.82 2.91
CA MET A 535 1.13 6.13 2.39
C MET A 535 1.95 7.06 1.48
N LYS A 536 3.24 7.18 1.79
CA LYS A 536 4.25 7.90 1.00
C LYS A 536 4.89 6.95 -0.01
N SER A 537 5.79 7.47 -0.84
CA SER A 537 6.51 6.69 -1.85
C SER A 537 7.26 5.49 -1.27
N GLY A 538 7.78 5.61 -0.05
CA GLY A 538 8.41 4.53 0.70
C GLY A 538 8.95 4.99 2.06
N LEU A 539 9.95 4.29 2.59
CA LEU A 539 10.66 4.61 3.83
C LEU A 539 11.55 5.85 3.73
N VAL A 540 11.53 6.72 4.74
CA VAL A 540 12.57 7.78 4.86
C VAL A 540 13.76 7.28 5.67
N TRP A 541 14.92 7.90 5.53
CA TRP A 541 16.14 7.48 6.24
C TRP A 541 15.98 7.39 7.76
N GLY A 542 15.16 8.25 8.38
CA GLY A 542 14.83 8.17 9.80
C GLY A 542 14.12 6.86 10.19
N ASP A 543 13.22 6.37 9.33
CA ASP A 543 12.55 5.07 9.54
C ASP A 543 13.58 3.93 9.49
N VAL A 544 14.47 3.97 8.49
CA VAL A 544 15.53 2.97 8.29
C VAL A 544 16.48 2.94 9.49
N LYS A 545 17.02 4.08 9.90
CA LYS A 545 17.93 4.16 11.06
C LYS A 545 17.28 3.63 12.33
N GLU A 546 16.03 4.00 12.61
CA GLU A 546 15.35 3.47 13.79
C GLU A 546 15.16 1.97 13.70
N MET A 547 14.77 1.40 12.56
CA MET A 547 14.64 -0.05 12.39
C MET A 547 15.97 -0.79 12.60
N LEU A 548 17.08 -0.22 12.12
CA LEU A 548 18.41 -0.82 12.23
C LEU A 548 18.91 -0.86 13.68
N ASN A 549 18.50 0.07 14.54
CA ASN A 549 18.76 -0.02 15.98
C ASN A 549 18.15 -1.28 16.64
N TYR A 550 17.14 -1.91 16.01
CA TYR A 550 16.53 -3.17 16.46
C TYR A 550 17.04 -4.40 15.70
N GLY A 551 18.06 -4.25 14.85
CA GLY A 551 18.66 -5.36 14.11
C GLY A 551 17.87 -5.79 12.88
N VAL A 552 17.10 -4.89 12.26
CA VAL A 552 16.52 -5.11 10.92
C VAL A 552 17.65 -5.15 9.87
N GLY A 553 17.57 -6.10 8.94
CA GLY A 553 18.51 -6.27 7.83
C GLY A 553 18.19 -5.37 6.65
N ILE A 554 19.17 -5.13 5.78
CA ILE A 554 18.98 -4.31 4.56
C ILE A 554 19.40 -5.09 3.31
N ALA A 555 18.75 -4.81 2.19
CA ALA A 555 19.11 -5.36 0.89
C ALA A 555 19.00 -4.30 -0.22
N MET A 556 19.88 -4.43 -1.21
CA MET A 556 19.68 -3.81 -2.51
C MET A 556 18.53 -4.49 -3.26
N HIS A 557 17.84 -3.71 -4.10
CA HIS A 557 16.74 -4.17 -4.93
C HIS A 557 16.79 -3.43 -6.27
N ASP A 558 15.79 -2.62 -6.62
CA ASP A 558 15.82 -1.76 -7.81
C ASP A 558 16.88 -0.65 -7.69
N MET A 559 17.58 -0.38 -8.79
CA MET A 559 18.52 0.73 -8.96
C MET A 559 17.90 1.83 -9.84
N ASP A 560 18.29 3.09 -9.69
CA ASP A 560 17.73 4.22 -10.45
C ASP A 560 18.34 4.31 -11.86
N ILE A 561 18.05 3.30 -12.67
CA ILE A 561 18.57 3.11 -14.04
C ILE A 561 17.54 3.46 -15.12
N ASP A 562 16.48 4.19 -14.78
CA ASP A 562 15.36 4.49 -15.70
C ASP A 562 15.80 5.24 -16.97
N ASN A 563 16.91 5.98 -16.88
CA ASN A 563 17.50 6.74 -17.99
C ASN A 563 18.64 5.99 -18.71
N GLU A 564 18.93 4.74 -18.34
CA GLU A 564 20.04 3.94 -18.85
C GLU A 564 19.58 2.56 -19.35
N GLU A 565 20.41 1.90 -20.15
CA GLU A 565 20.16 0.50 -20.52
C GLU A 565 20.41 -0.41 -19.31
N LEU A 566 19.47 -1.33 -19.04
CA LEU A 566 19.67 -2.39 -18.06
C LEU A 566 20.79 -3.33 -18.53
N SER A 567 22.00 -3.10 -18.00
CA SER A 567 23.19 -3.90 -18.28
C SER A 567 23.93 -4.22 -16.99
N VAL A 568 24.72 -5.30 -17.01
CA VAL A 568 25.57 -5.70 -15.87
C VAL A 568 26.55 -4.59 -15.48
N GLU A 569 27.11 -3.88 -16.45
CA GLU A 569 28.07 -2.79 -16.23
C GLU A 569 27.42 -1.60 -15.51
N ASN A 570 26.25 -1.15 -16.00
CA ASN A 570 25.53 -0.05 -15.38
C ASN A 570 25.07 -0.43 -13.97
N LEU A 571 24.53 -1.64 -13.79
CA LEU A 571 24.14 -2.12 -12.46
C LEU A 571 25.31 -2.15 -11.47
N LEU A 572 26.51 -2.55 -11.90
CA LEU A 572 27.70 -2.47 -11.04
C LEU A 572 28.00 -1.03 -10.61
N ASN A 573 27.89 -0.06 -11.52
CA ASN A 573 28.08 1.36 -11.18
C ASN A 573 27.01 1.85 -10.20
N HIS A 574 25.74 1.50 -10.42
CA HIS A 574 24.64 1.88 -9.53
C HIS A 574 24.74 1.21 -8.16
N TYR A 575 25.23 -0.03 -8.07
CA TYR A 575 25.54 -0.65 -6.78
C TYR A 575 26.57 0.17 -6.00
N GLU A 576 27.63 0.68 -6.62
CA GLU A 576 28.63 1.54 -5.96
C GLU A 576 28.02 2.89 -5.50
N ILE A 577 27.16 3.50 -6.33
CA ILE A 577 26.44 4.73 -5.97
C ILE A 577 25.53 4.48 -4.76
N ALA A 578 24.68 3.45 -4.84
CA ALA A 578 23.80 3.03 -3.77
C ALA A 578 24.57 2.75 -2.47
N GLN A 579 25.69 2.03 -2.55
CA GLN A 579 26.54 1.71 -1.41
C GLN A 579 27.11 2.98 -0.77
N THR A 580 27.57 3.94 -1.57
CA THR A 580 28.10 5.22 -1.10
C THR A 580 27.05 5.99 -0.29
N ILE A 581 25.82 6.06 -0.80
CA ILE A 581 24.70 6.73 -0.11
C ILE A 581 24.36 5.97 1.19
N ILE A 582 24.27 4.64 1.13
CA ILE A 582 23.97 3.80 2.30
C ILE A 582 25.01 4.04 3.40
N LYS A 583 26.31 4.06 3.09
CA LYS A 583 27.38 4.34 4.06
C LYS A 583 27.25 5.72 4.69
N GLU A 584 27.02 6.75 3.88
CA GLU A 584 26.82 8.12 4.36
C GLU A 584 25.63 8.20 5.33
N LYS A 585 24.52 7.55 5.00
CA LYS A 585 23.28 7.64 5.76
C LYS A 585 23.25 6.73 6.97
N LEU A 586 23.98 5.61 6.96
CA LEU A 586 23.86 4.53 7.95
C LEU A 586 25.17 4.28 8.72
N ALA A 587 25.89 5.35 9.09
CA ALA A 587 27.09 5.29 9.93
C ALA A 587 28.11 4.24 9.45
N ASP A 588 28.45 4.37 8.16
CA ASP A 588 29.38 3.50 7.45
C ASP A 588 28.95 2.03 7.40
N ARG A 589 27.68 1.70 7.70
CA ARG A 589 27.11 0.39 7.39
C ARG A 589 27.11 0.19 5.89
N GLU A 590 27.59 -0.97 5.48
CA GLU A 590 27.59 -1.43 4.11
C GLU A 590 26.44 -2.43 3.87
N CYS A 591 25.79 -2.34 2.72
CA CYS A 591 24.81 -3.34 2.31
C CYS A 591 25.55 -4.52 1.65
N LYS A 592 25.28 -5.75 2.12
CA LYS A 592 25.87 -6.99 1.56
C LYS A 592 24.84 -7.95 0.99
N MET A 593 23.58 -7.54 0.87
CA MET A 593 22.51 -8.39 0.38
C MET A 593 21.86 -7.79 -0.87
N LEU A 594 21.56 -8.62 -1.85
CA LEU A 594 20.68 -8.28 -2.97
C LEU A 594 19.45 -9.18 -2.95
N THR A 595 18.29 -8.58 -3.19
CA THR A 595 17.08 -9.33 -3.52
C THR A 595 16.71 -9.06 -4.97
N LYS A 596 16.58 -10.09 -5.83
CA LYS A 596 16.34 -9.93 -7.27
C LYS A 596 15.04 -9.14 -7.51
N PRO A 597 15.10 -7.92 -8.10
CA PRO A 597 13.90 -7.20 -8.49
C PRO A 597 13.40 -7.65 -9.86
N SER A 598 12.10 -7.43 -10.11
CA SER A 598 11.50 -7.39 -11.46
C SER A 598 11.74 -8.62 -12.36
N GLY A 599 12.13 -9.76 -11.79
CA GLY A 599 12.48 -10.98 -12.54
C GLY A 599 13.71 -10.83 -13.45
N LYS A 600 14.56 -9.82 -13.24
CA LYS A 600 15.68 -9.47 -14.12
C LYS A 600 16.98 -10.12 -13.63
N ASN A 601 17.54 -11.05 -14.41
CA ASN A 601 18.73 -11.81 -14.04
C ASN A 601 20.02 -10.99 -14.12
N GLU A 602 19.99 -9.85 -14.81
CA GLU A 602 21.10 -8.89 -14.90
C GLU A 602 21.51 -8.40 -13.50
N TYR A 603 20.54 -8.16 -12.60
CA TYR A 603 20.79 -7.79 -11.20
C TYR A 603 21.60 -8.85 -10.46
N LEU A 604 21.19 -10.12 -10.55
CA LEU A 604 21.90 -11.24 -9.93
C LEU A 604 23.30 -11.41 -10.53
N THR A 605 23.41 -11.30 -11.86
CA THR A 605 24.70 -11.44 -12.55
C THR A 605 25.69 -10.36 -12.10
N ALA A 606 25.22 -9.10 -12.03
CA ALA A 606 26.01 -8.00 -11.51
C ALA A 606 26.39 -8.21 -10.04
N ALA A 607 25.46 -8.67 -9.20
CA ALA A 607 25.73 -8.90 -7.78
C ALA A 607 26.70 -10.06 -7.52
N GLN A 608 26.69 -11.08 -8.38
CA GLN A 608 27.68 -12.16 -8.33
C GLN A 608 29.11 -11.63 -8.59
N ILE A 609 29.25 -10.63 -9.47
CA ILE A 609 30.55 -10.01 -9.81
C ILE A 609 30.97 -8.96 -8.77
N ASN A 610 30.02 -8.19 -8.23
CA ASN A 610 30.27 -7.14 -7.24
C ASN A 610 31.04 -7.68 -6.01
N THR A 611 31.88 -6.87 -5.37
CA THR A 611 32.74 -7.36 -4.28
C THR A 611 32.10 -7.35 -2.91
N PHE A 612 31.12 -6.48 -2.63
CA PHE A 612 30.51 -6.33 -1.29
C PHE A 612 29.18 -7.09 -1.12
N LEU A 613 28.45 -7.41 -2.20
CA LEU A 613 27.19 -8.16 -2.15
C LEU A 613 27.44 -9.66 -1.92
N GLN A 614 27.36 -10.14 -0.68
CA GLN A 614 27.71 -11.51 -0.31
C GLN A 614 26.54 -12.50 -0.27
N THR A 615 25.31 -12.06 -0.03
CA THR A 615 24.13 -12.94 0.06
C THR A 615 23.02 -12.46 -0.87
N MET A 616 22.29 -13.40 -1.47
CA MET A 616 21.29 -13.08 -2.49
C MET A 616 19.99 -13.86 -2.27
N ALA A 617 18.87 -13.29 -2.71
CA ALA A 617 17.56 -13.95 -2.69
C ALA A 617 16.85 -13.80 -4.04
N SER A 618 16.17 -14.86 -4.48
CA SER A 618 15.45 -14.91 -5.74
C SER A 618 14.32 -15.95 -5.71
N ASP A 619 13.30 -15.78 -6.54
CA ASP A 619 12.16 -16.72 -6.69
C ASP A 619 12.50 -18.04 -7.38
N ASP A 620 13.68 -18.11 -8.00
CA ASP A 620 14.26 -19.28 -8.66
C ASP A 620 15.61 -19.71 -8.02
N GLY A 621 15.88 -19.27 -6.79
CA GLY A 621 17.09 -19.62 -6.05
C GLY A 621 17.09 -21.06 -5.53
N ILE A 622 18.14 -21.41 -4.76
CA ILE A 622 18.26 -22.76 -4.19
C ILE A 622 17.46 -22.91 -2.89
N ALA A 623 16.80 -24.05 -2.72
CA ALA A 623 16.12 -24.37 -1.47
C ALA A 623 17.14 -24.59 -0.33
N LEU A 624 16.94 -23.88 0.77
CA LEU A 624 17.82 -23.91 1.93
C LEU A 624 17.36 -24.97 2.93
N TYR A 625 18.26 -25.86 3.34
CA TYR A 625 18.01 -26.86 4.39
C TYR A 625 19.02 -26.67 5.52
N PRO A 626 18.72 -25.86 6.56
CA PRO A 626 19.73 -25.39 7.51
C PRO A 626 20.51 -26.51 8.22
N ALA A 627 19.82 -27.58 8.62
CA ALA A 627 20.43 -28.73 9.29
C ALA A 627 21.33 -29.60 8.39
N GLN A 628 21.28 -29.41 7.07
CA GLN A 628 22.06 -30.15 6.08
C GLN A 628 23.23 -29.33 5.52
N LEU A 629 23.41 -28.09 5.95
CA LEU A 629 24.49 -27.22 5.47
C LEU A 629 25.86 -27.66 5.99
N THR A 630 26.76 -27.92 5.05
CA THR A 630 28.17 -28.24 5.29
C THR A 630 29.14 -27.19 4.76
N ASN A 631 28.65 -26.16 4.06
CA ASN A 631 29.44 -25.08 3.48
C ASN A 631 28.83 -23.72 3.89
N ASP A 632 29.60 -22.65 3.74
CA ASP A 632 29.06 -21.29 3.85
C ASP A 632 28.13 -20.96 2.67
N LEU A 633 27.48 -19.79 2.75
CA LEU A 633 26.50 -19.33 1.77
C LEU A 633 27.01 -18.15 0.94
N LYS A 634 28.34 -17.95 0.86
CA LYS A 634 28.92 -16.81 0.15
C LYS A 634 28.55 -16.88 -1.33
N LYS A 635 27.94 -15.81 -1.84
CA LYS A 635 27.41 -15.68 -3.21
C LYS A 635 26.29 -16.65 -3.59
N VAL A 636 25.73 -17.38 -2.62
CA VAL A 636 24.62 -18.29 -2.88
C VAL A 636 23.33 -17.49 -3.04
N VAL A 637 22.58 -17.79 -4.10
CA VAL A 637 21.24 -17.23 -4.34
C VAL A 637 20.20 -18.14 -3.71
N LEU A 638 19.61 -17.71 -2.60
CA LEU A 638 18.61 -18.47 -1.86
C LEU A 638 17.23 -18.34 -2.50
N ASN A 639 16.48 -19.45 -2.54
CA ASN A 639 15.09 -19.44 -2.95
C ASN A 639 14.28 -18.59 -1.97
N ARG A 640 13.36 -17.77 -2.49
CA ARG A 640 12.44 -16.94 -1.72
C ARG A 640 11.08 -16.91 -2.40
N GLY A 641 10.06 -17.39 -1.71
CA GLY A 641 8.70 -17.51 -2.25
C GLY A 641 7.78 -16.36 -1.83
N PHE A 642 6.79 -16.07 -2.66
CA PHE A 642 5.70 -15.14 -2.35
C PHE A 642 4.42 -15.94 -2.12
N TYR A 643 3.76 -15.71 -0.99
CA TYR A 643 2.64 -16.51 -0.53
C TYR A 643 1.48 -15.63 -0.09
N SER A 644 0.25 -16.09 -0.33
CA SER A 644 -0.89 -15.63 0.50
C SER A 644 -0.69 -16.14 1.94
N ILE A 645 -1.25 -15.44 2.93
CA ILE A 645 -1.16 -15.85 4.35
C ILE A 645 -1.64 -17.30 4.56
N GLU A 646 -2.74 -17.71 3.92
CA GLU A 646 -3.26 -19.07 4.05
C GLU A 646 -2.29 -20.11 3.45
N SER A 647 -1.75 -19.84 2.26
CA SER A 647 -0.74 -20.74 1.66
C SER A 647 0.56 -20.79 2.46
N LEU A 648 0.96 -19.68 3.09
CA LEU A 648 2.15 -19.62 3.92
C LEU A 648 1.99 -20.48 5.18
N LYS A 649 0.84 -20.38 5.86
CA LYS A 649 0.54 -21.25 7.02
C LYS A 649 0.59 -22.73 6.65
N LYS A 650 0.00 -23.10 5.49
CA LYS A 650 0.05 -24.48 4.98
C LYS A 650 1.48 -24.95 4.66
N GLU A 651 2.32 -24.10 4.08
CA GLU A 651 3.71 -24.46 3.81
C GLU A 651 4.52 -24.61 5.11
N ILE A 652 4.29 -23.75 6.12
CA ILE A 652 4.87 -23.90 7.46
C ILE A 652 4.46 -25.25 8.06
N GLU A 653 3.16 -25.55 8.10
CA GLU A 653 2.67 -26.83 8.63
C GLU A 653 3.29 -28.01 7.89
N LYS A 654 3.34 -27.96 6.54
CA LYS A 654 3.96 -29.00 5.73
C LYS A 654 5.43 -29.23 6.06
N GLN A 655 6.23 -28.19 6.30
CA GLN A 655 7.61 -28.35 6.74
C GLN A 655 7.68 -28.91 8.16
N LEU A 656 6.78 -28.50 9.06
CA LEU A 656 6.77 -28.98 10.44
C LEU A 656 6.36 -30.45 10.60
N HIS A 657 5.69 -31.05 9.61
CA HIS A 657 5.46 -32.50 9.54
C HIS A 657 6.75 -33.31 9.27
N ARG A 658 7.83 -32.66 8.85
CA ARG A 658 9.14 -33.30 8.64
C ARG A 658 9.97 -33.25 9.92
N ILE A 659 10.89 -34.21 10.06
CA ILE A 659 11.89 -34.17 11.12
C ILE A 659 12.81 -32.94 10.95
N PRO A 660 13.31 -32.31 12.04
CA PRO A 660 14.09 -31.07 11.96
C PRO A 660 15.24 -31.10 10.93
N LYS A 661 15.90 -32.26 10.75
CA LYS A 661 16.99 -32.45 9.79
C LYS A 661 16.57 -32.29 8.32
N GLU A 662 15.29 -32.45 8.00
CA GLU A 662 14.74 -32.45 6.63
C GLU A 662 13.89 -31.22 6.30
N ARG A 663 13.79 -30.27 7.24
CA ARG A 663 13.00 -29.05 7.06
C ARG A 663 13.74 -28.07 6.14
N ALA A 664 13.05 -27.62 5.10
CA ALA A 664 13.49 -26.46 4.35
C ALA A 664 13.23 -25.19 5.17
N ALA A 665 14.08 -24.17 5.00
CA ALA A 665 13.78 -22.84 5.50
C ALA A 665 12.56 -22.25 4.77
N ILE A 666 11.71 -21.53 5.51
CA ILE A 666 10.61 -20.77 4.93
C ILE A 666 11.13 -19.35 4.68
N ASN A 667 11.59 -19.08 3.46
CA ASN A 667 12.10 -17.76 3.05
C ASN A 667 11.05 -17.03 2.22
N VAL A 668 10.56 -15.89 2.72
CA VAL A 668 9.36 -15.21 2.22
C VAL A 668 9.69 -13.82 1.69
N GLY A 669 9.19 -13.51 0.49
CA GLY A 669 9.10 -12.16 -0.04
C GLY A 669 7.71 -11.57 0.17
N VAL A 670 7.64 -10.27 0.47
CA VAL A 670 6.39 -9.48 0.54
C VAL A 670 6.63 -8.08 0.03
N HIS A 671 5.65 -7.44 -0.61
CA HIS A 671 5.77 -6.04 -1.04
C HIS A 671 5.20 -5.12 0.05
N GLY A 672 3.87 -5.01 0.13
CA GLY A 672 3.15 -4.28 1.18
C GLY A 672 2.67 -5.20 2.31
N THR A 673 2.72 -4.68 3.53
CA THR A 673 2.17 -5.34 4.73
C THR A 673 1.02 -4.52 5.33
N ASP A 674 0.12 -5.21 6.02
CA ASP A 674 -1.13 -4.66 6.56
C ASP A 674 -1.57 -5.43 7.82
N ALA A 675 -2.83 -5.24 8.24
CA ALA A 675 -3.43 -5.95 9.38
C ALA A 675 -3.34 -7.47 9.26
N SER A 676 -3.44 -8.04 8.05
CA SER A 676 -3.34 -9.49 7.86
C SER A 676 -1.94 -10.00 8.17
N TRP A 677 -0.90 -9.23 7.83
CA TRP A 677 0.49 -9.55 8.14
C TRP A 677 0.82 -9.35 9.62
N ALA A 678 0.32 -8.29 10.26
CA ALA A 678 0.47 -8.11 11.71
C ALA A 678 -0.17 -9.27 12.48
N ASN A 679 -1.37 -9.69 12.09
CA ASN A 679 -2.04 -10.86 12.67
C ASN A 679 -1.33 -12.18 12.36
N PHE A 680 -0.68 -12.30 11.20
CA PHE A 680 0.14 -13.47 10.89
C PHE A 680 1.39 -13.54 11.78
N LEU A 681 2.11 -12.43 11.98
CA LEU A 681 3.26 -12.38 12.87
C LEU A 681 2.86 -12.65 14.33
N LEU A 682 1.69 -12.15 14.75
CA LEU A 682 1.10 -12.47 16.04
C LEU A 682 0.83 -13.97 16.17
N TRP A 683 0.20 -14.57 15.16
CA TRP A 683 -0.02 -16.02 15.12
C TRP A 683 1.29 -16.81 15.14
N LEU A 684 2.33 -16.37 14.43
CA LEU A 684 3.65 -17.01 14.42
C LEU A 684 4.27 -16.99 15.82
N ASN A 685 4.19 -15.85 16.52
CA ASN A 685 4.60 -15.70 17.92
C ASN A 685 3.82 -16.65 18.85
N ASP A 686 2.50 -16.67 18.74
CA ASP A 686 1.60 -17.40 19.64
C ASP A 686 1.63 -18.92 19.40
N THR A 687 2.02 -19.35 18.21
CA THR A 687 2.05 -20.77 17.85
C THR A 687 3.46 -21.34 17.98
N TYR A 688 4.47 -20.63 17.49
CA TYR A 688 5.83 -21.16 17.33
C TYR A 688 6.92 -20.31 17.99
N GLY A 689 6.60 -19.06 18.36
CA GLY A 689 7.49 -18.15 19.07
C GLY A 689 7.38 -18.28 20.59
N LYS A 690 7.75 -17.21 21.30
CA LYS A 690 7.93 -17.20 22.77
C LYS A 690 6.66 -17.48 23.57
N ASP A 691 5.48 -17.24 22.98
CA ASP A 691 4.18 -17.50 23.61
C ASP A 691 3.58 -18.84 23.18
N GLY A 692 4.28 -19.59 22.31
CA GLY A 692 3.87 -20.89 21.79
C GLY A 692 4.91 -21.96 22.04
N ALA A 693 5.26 -22.73 21.00
CA ALA A 693 6.23 -23.81 21.09
C ALA A 693 7.70 -23.36 21.22
N ASP A 694 7.97 -22.06 21.04
CA ASP A 694 9.29 -21.43 21.08
C ASP A 694 10.38 -22.16 20.27
N ASN A 695 10.01 -22.62 19.07
CA ASN A 695 10.82 -23.52 18.25
C ASN A 695 11.18 -22.96 16.87
N VAL A 696 10.74 -21.73 16.56
CA VAL A 696 11.10 -20.97 15.35
C VAL A 696 12.25 -20.01 15.63
N TRP A 697 13.18 -19.90 14.68
CA TRP A 697 14.09 -18.75 14.60
C TRP A 697 13.67 -17.89 13.41
N MET A 698 13.42 -16.59 13.65
CA MET A 698 13.11 -15.62 12.60
C MET A 698 14.15 -14.48 12.57
N PRO A 699 15.33 -14.71 11.96
CA PRO A 699 16.30 -13.67 11.68
C PRO A 699 15.98 -12.96 10.36
N ASN A 700 16.65 -11.83 10.12
CA ASN A 700 16.84 -11.36 8.75
C ASN A 700 17.88 -12.24 8.01
N GLN A 701 17.89 -12.19 6.68
CA GLN A 701 18.76 -13.10 5.90
C GLN A 701 20.26 -12.81 6.09
N GLU A 702 20.66 -11.56 6.37
CA GLU A 702 22.06 -11.24 6.68
C GLU A 702 22.51 -11.93 7.98
N GLU A 703 21.71 -11.87 9.05
CA GLU A 703 22.04 -12.52 10.32
C GLU A 703 22.17 -14.04 10.17
N PHE A 704 21.27 -14.67 9.41
CA PHE A 704 21.39 -16.12 9.15
C PHE A 704 22.63 -16.46 8.32
N TYR A 705 22.93 -15.64 7.30
CA TYR A 705 24.13 -15.78 6.49
C TYR A 705 25.41 -15.73 7.35
N GLU A 706 25.53 -14.73 8.21
CA GLU A 706 26.66 -14.55 9.11
C GLU A 706 26.76 -15.69 10.14
N TYR A 707 25.63 -16.09 10.73
CA TYR A 707 25.60 -17.22 11.66
C TYR A 707 26.07 -18.52 11.01
N ASN A 708 25.61 -18.83 9.79
CA ASN A 708 26.09 -20.00 9.08
C ASN A 708 27.58 -19.89 8.76
N PHE A 709 28.07 -18.72 8.37
CA PHE A 709 29.51 -18.51 8.16
C PHE A 709 30.31 -18.82 9.44
N TYR A 710 29.92 -18.25 10.58
CA TYR A 710 30.57 -18.56 11.86
C TYR A 710 30.48 -20.05 12.21
N ARG A 711 29.35 -20.70 11.96
CA ARG A 711 29.19 -22.14 12.20
C ARG A 711 30.20 -22.98 11.42
N GLN A 712 30.53 -22.61 10.18
CA GLN A 712 31.46 -23.38 9.35
C GLN A 712 32.93 -23.04 9.62
N HIS A 713 33.22 -21.80 10.03
CA HIS A 713 34.60 -21.26 10.04
C HIS A 713 35.15 -20.92 11.42
N SER A 714 34.35 -20.96 12.48
CA SER A 714 34.84 -20.65 13.83
C SER A 714 35.69 -21.80 14.39
N GLU A 715 36.80 -21.45 15.03
CA GLU A 715 37.58 -22.40 15.80
C GLU A 715 37.03 -22.45 17.22
N ILE A 716 36.67 -23.64 17.69
CA ILE A 716 36.12 -23.84 19.03
C ILE A 716 36.94 -24.89 19.75
N ARG A 717 37.28 -24.60 21.00
CA ARG A 717 38.03 -25.51 21.85
C ARG A 717 37.54 -25.44 23.28
N MET A 718 37.38 -26.60 23.92
CA MET A 718 37.23 -26.70 25.36
C MET A 718 38.52 -27.24 25.97
N VAL A 719 39.02 -26.60 27.03
CA VAL A 719 40.17 -27.07 27.80
C VAL A 719 39.77 -27.23 29.25
N LYS A 720 40.00 -28.41 29.82
CA LYS A 720 39.93 -28.61 31.27
C LYS A 720 41.22 -28.05 31.90
N ALA A 721 41.12 -26.89 32.55
CA ALA A 721 42.25 -26.23 33.20
C ALA A 721 42.53 -26.81 34.60
N ASP A 722 41.49 -27.32 35.27
CA ASP A 722 41.55 -28.01 36.57
C ASP A 722 40.33 -28.94 36.72
N GLU A 723 40.25 -29.76 37.78
CA GLU A 723 39.13 -30.67 38.07
C GLU A 723 37.75 -30.00 38.10
N HIS A 724 37.73 -28.70 38.39
CA HIS A 724 36.51 -27.89 38.49
C HIS A 724 36.46 -26.71 37.50
N ILE A 725 37.45 -26.56 36.62
CA ILE A 725 37.57 -25.37 35.76
C ILE A 725 37.73 -25.79 34.31
N PHE A 726 36.79 -25.33 33.48
CA PHE A 726 36.79 -25.50 32.04
C PHE A 726 36.89 -24.14 31.36
N ILE A 727 37.69 -24.05 30.32
CA ILE A 727 37.89 -22.83 29.53
C ILE A 727 37.43 -23.14 28.10
N LEU A 728 36.35 -22.48 27.70
CA LEU A 728 35.85 -22.46 26.34
C LEU A 728 36.51 -21.29 25.60
N THR A 729 37.20 -21.59 24.51
CA THR A 729 37.70 -20.59 23.56
C THR A 729 36.91 -20.71 22.27
N VAL A 730 36.41 -19.58 21.77
CA VAL A 730 35.77 -19.49 20.45
C VAL A 730 36.41 -18.34 19.69
N LYS A 731 36.91 -18.62 18.49
CA LYS A 731 37.44 -17.61 17.58
C LYS A 731 36.47 -17.42 16.43
N LEU A 732 35.79 -16.28 16.41
CA LEU A 732 34.92 -15.89 15.30
C LEU A 732 35.78 -15.13 14.27
N PRO A 733 36.01 -15.69 13.08
CA PRO A 733 36.83 -15.04 12.06
C PRO A 733 36.19 -13.75 11.57
N ASP A 734 37.04 -12.79 11.19
CA ASP A 734 36.60 -11.56 10.54
C ASP A 734 36.19 -11.82 9.07
N GLU A 735 35.15 -11.15 8.61
CA GLU A 735 34.69 -11.20 7.23
C GLU A 735 33.98 -9.89 6.88
N MET A 736 34.04 -9.52 5.60
CA MET A 736 33.58 -8.22 5.11
C MET A 736 32.11 -7.96 5.46
N ASN A 737 31.86 -6.81 6.10
CA ASN A 737 30.54 -6.26 6.38
C ASN A 737 29.66 -7.14 7.30
N PHE A 738 30.25 -7.82 8.29
CA PHE A 738 29.50 -8.58 9.30
C PHE A 738 29.05 -7.69 10.46
N TYR A 739 27.79 -7.83 10.89
CA TYR A 739 27.16 -6.96 11.90
C TYR A 739 26.48 -7.72 13.05
N TYR A 740 26.40 -9.05 12.95
CA TYR A 740 25.75 -9.93 13.91
C TYR A 740 26.71 -10.98 14.47
N PRO A 741 27.83 -10.59 15.13
CA PRO A 741 28.82 -11.50 15.73
C PRO A 741 28.26 -12.16 17.01
N SER A 742 27.20 -12.95 16.84
CA SER A 742 26.51 -13.66 17.91
C SER A 742 26.20 -15.10 17.49
N ILE A 743 26.52 -16.05 18.35
CA ILE A 743 26.38 -17.48 18.10
C ILE A 743 25.79 -18.20 19.31
N THR A 744 25.31 -19.42 19.08
CA THR A 744 25.00 -20.37 20.15
C THR A 744 26.06 -21.45 20.14
N VAL A 745 26.58 -21.83 21.31
CA VAL A 745 27.50 -22.95 21.47
C VAL A 745 26.89 -23.94 22.44
N ASN A 746 26.75 -25.19 22.02
CA ASN A 746 26.32 -26.29 22.87
C ASN A 746 27.54 -27.00 23.45
N LEU A 747 27.47 -27.29 24.75
CA LEU A 747 28.44 -28.08 25.51
C LEU A 747 27.76 -29.39 25.96
N PRO A 748 27.83 -30.45 25.15
CA PRO A 748 27.14 -31.69 25.48
C PRO A 748 27.74 -32.34 26.73
N GLY A 749 26.87 -32.84 27.61
CA GLY A 749 27.25 -33.50 28.85
C GLY A 749 27.63 -32.58 30.03
N MET A 750 27.58 -31.26 29.84
CA MET A 750 27.63 -30.30 30.95
C MET A 750 26.23 -29.76 31.20
N LEU A 751 25.69 -29.82 32.41
CA LEU A 751 24.39 -29.21 32.72
C LEU A 751 24.55 -27.94 33.54
N ALA A 752 23.59 -27.02 33.43
CA ALA A 752 23.54 -25.75 34.13
C ALA A 752 23.60 -25.92 35.66
N GLU A 753 23.01 -27.00 36.19
CA GLU A 753 23.05 -27.36 37.61
C GLU A 753 24.47 -27.68 38.09
N ASN A 754 25.34 -28.16 37.18
CA ASN A 754 26.73 -28.43 37.50
C ASN A 754 27.57 -27.16 37.52
N ILE A 755 27.07 -26.03 37.03
CA ILE A 755 27.83 -24.79 36.92
C ILE A 755 27.69 -23.95 38.18
N LYS A 756 28.83 -23.64 38.81
CA LYS A 756 28.95 -22.72 39.93
C LYS A 756 28.91 -21.27 39.47
N SER A 757 29.67 -20.96 38.42
CA SER A 757 29.79 -19.62 37.87
C SER A 757 30.34 -19.67 36.45
N ILE A 758 29.92 -18.71 35.63
CA ILE A 758 30.45 -18.47 34.29
C ILE A 758 31.01 -17.05 34.24
N GLU A 759 32.26 -16.93 33.80
CA GLU A 759 32.96 -15.66 33.61
C GLU A 759 33.44 -15.59 32.15
N SER A 760 33.40 -14.41 31.55
CA SER A 760 33.85 -14.21 30.16
C SER A 760 34.79 -13.01 30.04
N ASN A 761 35.67 -13.04 29.04
CA ASN A 761 36.53 -11.92 28.71
C ASN A 761 35.74 -10.70 28.19
N VAL A 762 36.43 -9.58 27.97
CA VAL A 762 35.81 -8.30 27.55
C VAL A 762 35.14 -8.37 26.18
N THR A 763 35.62 -9.23 25.28
CA THR A 763 35.05 -9.42 23.92
C THR A 763 33.57 -9.80 23.96
N VAL A 764 33.17 -10.63 24.93
CA VAL A 764 31.77 -11.01 25.12
C VAL A 764 31.02 -9.87 25.79
N THR A 765 30.08 -9.25 25.08
CA THR A 765 29.24 -8.16 25.61
C THR A 765 27.87 -8.67 26.05
N GLY A 766 27.34 -9.71 25.39
CA GLY A 766 26.13 -10.43 25.78
C GLY A 766 26.41 -11.90 26.09
N LEU A 767 25.79 -12.42 27.15
CA LEU A 767 25.93 -13.83 27.53
C LEU A 767 24.68 -14.32 28.26
N SER A 768 24.05 -15.37 27.72
CA SER A 768 22.99 -16.14 28.37
C SER A 768 23.25 -17.64 28.21
N TYR A 769 22.69 -18.45 29.11
CA TYR A 769 22.91 -19.89 29.09
C TYR A 769 21.78 -20.64 29.80
N ALA A 770 21.51 -21.86 29.34
CA ALA A 770 20.52 -22.78 29.90
C ALA A 770 20.79 -24.20 29.43
N ASN A 771 20.11 -25.20 29.99
CA ASN A 771 20.13 -26.55 29.42
C ASN A 771 19.41 -26.57 28.07
N TYR A 772 19.91 -27.36 27.12
CA TYR A 772 19.23 -27.65 25.85
C TYR A 772 18.85 -29.13 25.76
N GLY A 773 17.87 -29.43 24.89
CA GLY A 773 17.42 -30.78 24.50
C GLY A 773 17.24 -31.75 25.66
N GLU A 774 16.06 -31.84 26.30
CA GLU A 774 15.77 -32.77 27.43
C GLU A 774 16.96 -33.03 28.42
N ASN A 775 17.79 -32.01 28.69
CA ASN A 775 19.05 -32.08 29.46
C ASN A 775 20.20 -32.87 28.80
N GLU A 776 20.43 -32.65 27.51
CA GLU A 776 21.58 -33.18 26.75
C GLU A 776 22.88 -32.41 27.05
N GLY A 777 22.78 -31.13 27.46
CA GLY A 777 23.93 -30.30 27.77
C GLY A 777 23.58 -28.82 28.01
N LEU A 778 24.61 -27.99 28.07
CA LEU A 778 24.53 -26.55 28.35
C LEU A 778 24.67 -25.79 27.04
N MET A 779 23.72 -24.92 26.73
CA MET A 779 23.86 -23.98 25.63
C MET A 779 24.30 -22.62 26.16
N LEU A 780 25.21 -21.96 25.45
CA LEU A 780 25.63 -20.59 25.68
C LEU A 780 25.29 -19.75 24.45
N ASN A 781 24.53 -18.69 24.62
CA ASN A 781 24.36 -17.66 23.60
C ASN A 781 25.38 -16.56 23.87
N ILE A 782 26.27 -16.36 22.92
CA ILE A 782 27.43 -15.48 23.02
C ILE A 782 27.22 -14.34 22.04
N ASP A 783 27.24 -13.10 22.51
CA ASP A 783 27.16 -11.90 21.68
C ASP A 783 28.44 -11.08 21.86
N CYS A 784 29.10 -10.77 20.75
CA CYS A 784 30.36 -10.05 20.70
C CYS A 784 30.24 -8.66 20.09
N ARG A 785 29.01 -8.16 19.85
CA ARG A 785 28.79 -6.80 19.35
C ARG A 785 29.47 -5.80 20.27
N LYS A 786 30.47 -5.08 19.76
CA LYS A 786 31.38 -4.26 20.56
C LYS A 786 30.65 -3.17 21.35
N PHE A 787 29.65 -2.56 20.71
CA PHE A 787 28.94 -1.40 21.24
C PHE A 787 27.57 -1.76 21.85
N LEU A 788 27.33 -3.05 22.12
CA LEU A 788 26.03 -3.50 22.66
C LEU A 788 25.70 -2.86 24.01
N THR A 789 26.71 -2.62 24.85
CA THR A 789 26.52 -2.00 26.18
C THR A 789 26.08 -0.54 26.06
N GLU A 790 26.76 0.22 25.20
CA GLU A 790 26.46 1.61 24.88
C GLU A 790 25.07 1.71 24.22
N HIS A 791 24.76 0.78 23.33
CA HIS A 791 23.47 0.71 22.66
C HIS A 791 22.32 0.48 23.66
N ALA A 792 22.48 -0.48 24.57
CA ALA A 792 21.52 -0.71 25.65
C ALA A 792 21.38 0.52 26.56
N GLU A 793 22.49 1.19 26.90
CA GLU A 793 22.47 2.43 27.67
C GLU A 793 21.74 3.57 26.93
N ASN A 794 21.85 3.65 25.61
CA ASN A 794 21.12 4.66 24.84
C ASN A 794 19.61 4.45 24.89
N PHE A 795 19.13 3.21 24.83
CA PHE A 795 17.71 2.93 25.09
C PHE A 795 17.27 3.28 26.52
N VAL A 796 18.14 3.08 27.51
CA VAL A 796 17.88 3.54 28.89
C VAL A 796 17.77 5.06 28.95
N LYS A 797 18.67 5.80 28.29
CA LYS A 797 18.60 7.27 28.21
C LYS A 797 17.31 7.74 27.53
N ARG A 798 16.89 7.07 26.46
CA ARG A 798 15.62 7.37 25.78
C ARG A 798 14.41 7.15 26.69
N HIS A 799 14.41 6.07 27.47
CA HIS A 799 13.40 5.82 28.53
C HIS A 799 13.44 6.92 29.61
N GLU A 800 14.62 7.28 30.11
CA GLU A 800 14.78 8.35 31.12
C GLU A 800 14.27 9.71 30.62
N ALA A 801 14.40 9.99 29.31
CA ALA A 801 13.87 11.21 28.69
C ALA A 801 12.34 11.23 28.59
N LYS A 802 11.68 10.06 28.57
CA LYS A 802 10.22 9.88 28.49
C LYS A 802 9.74 8.76 29.43
N PRO A 803 9.83 8.91 30.76
CA PRO A 803 9.65 7.81 31.71
C PRO A 803 8.22 7.26 31.78
N THR A 804 7.24 8.00 31.25
CA THR A 804 5.83 7.56 31.15
C THR A 804 5.55 6.71 29.90
N ASP A 805 6.49 6.64 28.96
CA ASP A 805 6.37 5.80 27.76
C ASP A 805 6.69 4.33 28.10
N ALA A 806 5.65 3.52 28.25
CA ALA A 806 5.78 2.10 28.54
C ALA A 806 6.53 1.33 27.43
N SER A 807 6.46 1.80 26.18
CA SER A 807 7.18 1.20 25.05
C SER A 807 8.68 1.42 25.20
N ALA A 808 9.11 2.64 25.52
CA ALA A 808 10.51 2.97 25.77
C ALA A 808 11.11 2.17 26.94
N LYS A 809 10.33 2.01 28.04
CA LYS A 809 10.73 1.14 29.17
C LYS A 809 10.95 -0.31 28.74
N THR A 810 10.04 -0.82 27.92
CA THR A 810 10.07 -2.20 27.42
C THR A 810 11.28 -2.43 26.51
N ASP A 811 11.62 -1.47 25.66
CA ASP A 811 12.82 -1.53 24.82
C ASP A 811 14.10 -1.46 25.65
N ALA A 812 14.18 -0.55 26.62
CA ALA A 812 15.33 -0.45 27.53
C ALA A 812 15.58 -1.77 28.27
N LEU A 813 14.52 -2.40 28.81
CA LEU A 813 14.62 -3.72 29.45
C LEU A 813 15.07 -4.80 28.48
N TYR A 814 14.57 -4.79 27.24
CA TYR A 814 14.93 -5.76 26.21
C TYR A 814 16.43 -5.73 25.90
N PHE A 815 16.99 -4.55 25.58
CA PHE A 815 18.42 -4.43 25.26
C PHE A 815 19.32 -4.64 26.47
N VAL A 816 18.95 -4.17 27.67
CA VAL A 816 19.74 -4.42 28.89
C VAL A 816 19.76 -5.91 29.26
N LYS A 817 18.70 -6.67 28.96
CA LYS A 817 18.68 -8.11 29.20
C LYS A 817 19.67 -8.88 28.33
N MET A 818 19.98 -8.39 27.12
CA MET A 818 20.99 -9.00 26.23
C MET A 818 22.40 -8.99 26.83
N LEU A 819 22.72 -7.99 27.65
CA LEU A 819 24.07 -7.83 28.21
C LEU A 819 24.45 -9.00 29.11
N LYS A 820 25.74 -9.35 29.15
CA LYS A 820 26.25 -10.28 30.15
C LYS A 820 26.11 -9.69 31.55
N LYS A 821 26.13 -10.55 32.57
CA LYS A 821 26.15 -10.10 33.98
C LYS A 821 27.39 -9.21 34.22
N SER A 822 27.14 -7.98 34.67
CA SER A 822 28.19 -6.98 34.95
C SER A 822 27.63 -5.89 35.88
N ASN A 823 28.52 -5.14 36.53
CA ASN A 823 28.12 -3.96 37.31
C ASN A 823 27.34 -2.94 36.45
N LYS A 824 27.71 -2.80 35.16
CA LYS A 824 27.02 -1.92 34.23
C LYS A 824 25.59 -2.39 33.93
N LYS A 825 25.37 -3.70 33.73
CA LYS A 825 24.01 -4.26 33.58
C LYS A 825 23.15 -3.97 34.81
N ASP A 826 23.70 -4.17 36.02
CA ASP A 826 22.99 -3.90 37.28
C ASP A 826 22.69 -2.41 37.48
N GLU A 827 23.60 -1.52 37.08
CA GLU A 827 23.40 -0.06 37.05
C GLU A 827 22.24 0.31 36.10
N LEU A 828 22.28 -0.18 34.86
CA LEU A 828 21.25 0.10 33.86
C LEU A 828 19.87 -0.45 34.29
N LEU A 829 19.81 -1.66 34.86
CA LEU A 829 18.57 -2.20 35.40
C LEU A 829 18.00 -1.36 36.56
N LYS A 830 18.85 -0.72 37.37
CA LYS A 830 18.40 0.21 38.42
C LYS A 830 17.85 1.51 37.85
N ARG A 831 18.43 2.01 36.75
CA ARG A 831 17.97 3.23 36.06
C ARG A 831 16.60 3.08 35.38
N ILE A 832 16.22 1.86 35.02
CA ILE A 832 14.91 1.58 34.39
C ILE A 832 13.77 1.43 35.43
N LYS A 833 14.11 1.10 36.69
CA LYS A 833 13.11 0.92 37.76
C LYS A 833 12.47 2.24 38.13
#